data_AF-A0A1Y2GN32-F1
#
_entry.id   AF-A0A1Y2GN32-F1
#
_cell.length_a   1.000
_cell.length_b   1.000
_cell.length_c   1.000
_cell.angle_alpha   90.00
_cell.angle_beta   90.00
_cell.angle_gamma   90.00
#
_symmetry.space_group_name_H-M   'P 1'
#
loop_
_entity.id
_entity.type
_entity.pdbx_description
1 polymer ?
#
loop_
_entity_poly.entity_id
_entity_poly.type
_entity_poly.pdbx_seq_one_letter_code
_entity_poly.pdbx_strand_id
1 'polypeptide(L)'
;MKRSTREADQGGGRQKYSRQQQRGKGAGSRTVVQQNPVLSLHSTRDTDRIIEDSHIEEQEYSGNSEESGEDEHDGSELEEEASNEELMLKLSSKFTRMRIKALKLLLNRLSDLNNAEQGRLVAVAQKLLSSERDKGAKVLLIQLLQNTLEATGIDGRSVVEHLLEQLQADSTEVRVQVYDAISHIIKIGRLSRNSLSDINTIRALMTMSIAELDDRHHRIRSAVLQLVARLAPLLRITDLIDETTPLQQEGYSNYDIQLIVSNYVTDPEPRVRKNACKALLELHRQGFKLALVMYDVAIQALIDDYQEVRMEGLDLIFILSSLYPHTAVQNPSLTQLQATRLVDDAFIRTCDMVNDSSMTVRAKACARLGQFRSVDYKYLSQTFSKQIMAHLRVDVAPKNLAAGPAQKAAQRAKLIATPEGDQDVTAQQVRLLDSGACGAFVHGLEDEYQDVRNAAIDSIRELCLHYPEFSLLALDYMVDMFMDEIDYVRLNALTSLYKIGSKAPITFDTEQLQITLGVLEDADRDVRESTHRMLEVVTMATADGMTSFLSSIESNMKRFPEDQLSIYQCIRSVGRRHGVFIESIVAEMLNLDAKYLPIEQNVEDMQYGGHLILIFNAATTDPRILQMLPKYTFKHYAYLRDKYPNCFPEPSEIPCAGTQPLQELASALTMTIANGTEYEMDVEQPGSDTTQSRHGVASAYATTIAAMRVQTEQDAESFYEQVLTNLDRIYILWRNEHVSQGMAASSARRTLLLQQIAVCQRDLRYINRVHTRQGRNAEFVEMYLECCELLIQIQDSYDTPSFIVQAPILSAQLFRLSYYMDHTFLGLDSTAKVSVGYFRVLANLVWFFGMAQNKASALFTAASLSSLPVSGSGQMNRIATKGYLQSMLKLAIKRVTDLLQQMDQPEVDHQRIQRHRAMLGDLRISLLQAFESPSTGEIIKLMSNIVRFVPMEIDFHSLDLQRIIAQITKPISNRDTPLDIHPMFPFLINVEGMINHVGGSTAGIAVQITFPQGVVRHYYPPPDHFTRMDKEGKAEDDKLETDSLSTQPTQTQTHSYRLRTSIEIYPDATWGSTPTELRITLSRSFRPDLVGHDEFICRFAEEIAFKKRQAQQEQQLEQPSSQSSLSLSSGAMSDVAHLQQPERSTTSVASFRRGASDGHSLVSSGPSSSLAEQTQSTLDISKSVSYYVSRRNIFL
;
A
#
# COMPACT_ATOMS: atom_id res chain seq x y z
N MET A 1 -42.73 -13.28 40.97
CA MET A 1 -42.96 -14.07 42.21
C MET A 1 -41.72 -14.95 42.46
N LYS A 2 -41.25 -15.15 43.71
CA LYS A 2 -41.25 -16.46 44.44
C LYS A 2 -41.02 -17.69 43.54
N ARG A 3 -40.07 -18.63 43.75
CA ARG A 3 -39.06 -18.98 44.80
C ARG A 3 -37.87 -19.69 44.08
N SER A 4 -36.62 -19.86 44.56
CA SER A 4 -36.01 -20.02 45.91
C SER A 4 -36.06 -21.44 46.54
N THR A 5 -35.05 -22.27 46.25
CA THR A 5 -34.40 -23.30 47.12
C THR A 5 -32.97 -23.55 46.56
N ARG A 6 -31.85 -23.66 47.30
CA ARG A 6 -31.50 -24.28 48.62
C ARG A 6 -31.43 -25.81 48.56
N GLU A 7 -30.62 -26.57 49.31
CA GLU A 7 -29.41 -26.41 50.18
C GLU A 7 -28.96 -27.86 50.55
N ALA A 8 -27.74 -28.23 50.95
CA ALA A 8 -26.39 -27.64 50.99
C ALA A 8 -25.38 -28.83 50.82
N ASP A 9 -24.22 -29.09 51.48
CA ASP A 9 -23.41 -28.48 52.55
C ASP A 9 -21.99 -29.15 52.57
N GLN A 10 -21.13 -28.77 53.52
CA GLN A 10 -19.84 -29.37 53.96
C GLN A 10 -18.56 -29.09 53.12
N GLY A 11 -17.44 -28.69 53.73
CA GLY A 11 -17.28 -28.26 55.13
C GLY A 11 -15.83 -28.09 55.64
N GLY A 12 -15.54 -26.92 56.24
CA GLY A 12 -14.27 -26.60 56.90
C GLY A 12 -13.21 -26.01 55.96
N GLY A 13 -12.42 -24.97 56.31
CA GLY A 13 -12.28 -24.24 57.59
C GLY A 13 -10.85 -24.35 58.14
N ARG A 14 -10.26 -23.33 58.79
CA ARG A 14 -10.86 -22.08 59.28
C ARG A 14 -9.78 -21.06 59.74
N GLN A 15 -9.92 -19.78 59.36
CA GLN A 15 -9.71 -18.59 60.23
C GLN A 15 -8.29 -18.26 60.77
N LYS A 16 -7.97 -17.10 61.41
CA LYS A 16 -8.76 -15.92 61.90
C LYS A 16 -7.95 -14.59 61.85
N TYR A 17 -8.58 -13.50 61.35
CA TYR A 17 -8.81 -12.16 61.99
C TYR A 17 -7.61 -11.29 62.49
N SER A 18 -7.76 -9.99 62.85
CA SER A 18 -8.47 -8.80 62.28
C SER A 18 -8.33 -7.57 63.23
N ARG A 19 -8.57 -6.34 62.74
CA ARG A 19 -8.78 -5.07 63.50
C ARG A 19 -7.51 -4.45 64.14
N GLN A 20 -7.45 -3.18 64.56
CA GLN A 20 -8.54 -2.21 64.86
C GLN A 20 -8.22 -0.72 64.56
N GLN A 21 -9.28 0.10 64.55
CA GLN A 21 -9.38 1.54 64.24
C GLN A 21 -8.64 2.49 65.22
N GLN A 22 -8.38 3.74 64.82
CA GLN A 22 -9.02 4.93 65.44
C GLN A 22 -8.89 6.27 64.66
N ARG A 23 -10.02 7.02 64.63
CA ARG A 23 -10.28 8.50 64.66
C ARG A 23 -9.21 9.51 64.17
N GLY A 24 -9.56 10.63 63.50
CA GLY A 24 -10.87 11.13 63.03
C GLY A 24 -11.01 12.68 63.06
N LYS A 25 -12.10 13.21 62.46
CA LYS A 25 -12.49 14.63 62.18
C LYS A 25 -11.96 15.21 60.84
N GLY A 26 -12.75 15.93 60.02
CA GLY A 26 -14.23 16.03 60.01
C GLY A 26 -14.83 17.21 59.20
N ALA A 27 -15.86 16.92 58.38
CA ALA A 27 -16.78 17.83 57.64
C ALA A 27 -16.17 18.75 56.56
N GLY A 28 -16.84 19.05 55.42
CA GLY A 28 -18.13 18.64 54.83
C GLY A 28 -18.43 19.51 53.57
N SER A 29 -19.50 19.34 52.78
CA SER A 29 -20.56 18.33 52.68
C SER A 29 -21.44 18.56 51.42
N ARG A 30 -21.63 17.53 50.57
CA ARG A 30 -22.65 17.41 49.49
C ARG A 30 -22.47 18.38 48.29
N THR A 31 -22.98 18.11 47.08
CA THR A 31 -24.15 17.27 46.69
C THR A 31 -23.88 16.43 45.42
N VAL A 32 -24.63 15.34 45.24
CA VAL A 32 -24.56 14.43 44.07
C VAL A 32 -25.89 14.47 43.30
N VAL A 33 -25.82 14.58 41.96
CA VAL A 33 -26.87 14.17 41.01
C VAL A 33 -26.17 13.50 39.81
N GLN A 34 -26.84 12.54 39.17
CA GLN A 34 -26.30 11.68 38.11
C GLN A 34 -26.35 12.32 36.71
N GLN A 35 -25.46 11.90 35.81
CA GLN A 35 -25.80 11.60 34.41
C GLN A 35 -24.85 10.55 33.83
N ASN A 36 -25.25 9.91 32.73
CA ASN A 36 -24.59 8.73 32.14
C ASN A 36 -23.45 9.12 31.16
N PRO A 37 -22.51 8.20 30.88
CA PRO A 37 -21.42 8.43 29.93
C PRO A 37 -21.89 8.41 28.47
N VAL A 38 -21.20 9.19 27.62
CA VAL A 38 -21.23 9.04 26.16
C VAL A 38 -19.82 8.65 25.72
N LEU A 39 -19.71 7.52 25.01
CA LEU A 39 -18.48 7.09 24.36
C LEU A 39 -18.38 7.76 22.99
N SER A 40 -17.27 8.44 22.72
CA SER A 40 -16.92 8.96 21.39
C SER A 40 -15.60 8.34 20.93
N LEU A 41 -15.69 7.37 20.03
CA LEU A 41 -14.54 6.89 19.26
C LEU A 41 -13.94 8.06 18.47
N HIS A 42 -12.60 8.14 18.40
CA HIS A 42 -11.89 9.00 17.47
C HIS A 42 -10.93 8.17 16.64
N SER A 43 -11.03 8.31 15.32
CA SER A 43 -10.09 7.73 14.36
C SER A 43 -8.80 8.53 14.43
N THR A 44 -7.68 7.87 14.70
CA THR A 44 -6.38 8.39 14.29
C THR A 44 -6.33 8.48 12.76
N ARG A 45 -5.70 9.54 12.26
CA ARG A 45 -5.35 9.74 10.85
C ARG A 45 -3.98 10.38 10.85
N ASP A 46 -2.95 9.55 10.81
CA ASP A 46 -1.59 10.04 10.67
C ASP A 46 -1.38 10.53 9.24
N THR A 47 -1.06 11.82 9.11
CA THR A 47 -0.55 12.40 7.87
C THR A 47 0.53 13.40 8.24
N ASP A 48 1.76 13.15 7.79
CA ASP A 48 2.91 14.04 8.01
C ASP A 48 2.69 15.40 7.34
N ARG A 49 2.17 16.35 8.12
CA ARG A 49 2.14 17.78 7.79
C ARG A 49 2.45 18.59 9.02
N ILE A 50 3.71 19.03 9.12
CA ILE A 50 4.16 19.99 10.11
C ILE A 50 3.39 21.30 9.91
N ILE A 51 2.41 21.54 10.77
CA ILE A 51 1.70 22.81 10.93
C ILE A 51 1.93 23.20 12.39
N GLU A 52 2.60 24.33 12.63
CA GLU A 52 2.90 24.78 13.99
C GLU A 52 1.65 25.44 14.62
N ASP A 53 1.34 25.08 15.87
CA ASP A 53 0.14 25.56 16.57
C ASP A 53 0.16 27.08 16.81
N SER A 54 -0.57 27.80 15.96
CA SER A 54 -0.94 29.20 16.17
C SER A 54 -2.33 29.30 16.80
N HIS A 55 -2.47 28.89 18.07
CA HIS A 55 -3.62 29.29 18.88
C HIS A 55 -3.75 30.82 18.87
N ILE A 56 -4.92 31.31 18.47
CA ILE A 56 -5.35 32.69 18.63
C ILE A 56 -6.48 32.68 19.66
N GLU A 57 -6.26 33.30 20.80
CA GLU A 57 -7.30 33.52 21.81
C GLU A 57 -8.22 34.66 21.33
N GLU A 58 -9.50 34.38 21.11
CA GLU A 58 -10.49 35.44 20.91
C GLU A 58 -10.87 36.06 22.27
N GLN A 59 -10.37 37.26 22.54
CA GLN A 59 -10.86 38.09 23.63
C GLN A 59 -11.96 39.03 23.13
N GLU A 60 -13.15 38.89 23.69
CA GLU A 60 -14.25 39.82 23.47
C GLU A 60 -13.88 41.23 23.98
N TYR A 61 -14.14 42.27 23.17
CA TYR A 61 -14.28 43.62 23.70
C TYR A 61 -15.35 44.41 22.95
N SER A 62 -16.31 44.95 23.70
CA SER A 62 -17.46 45.68 23.16
C SER A 62 -17.12 47.14 22.86
N GLY A 63 -17.67 47.66 21.75
CA GLY A 63 -17.53 49.07 21.38
C GLY A 63 -18.59 49.49 20.36
N ASN A 64 -19.62 50.21 20.81
CA ASN A 64 -20.64 50.78 19.92
C ASN A 64 -20.12 52.03 19.20
N SER A 65 -20.33 52.09 17.89
CA SER A 65 -20.46 53.35 17.14
C SER A 65 -21.39 53.13 15.95
N GLU A 66 -22.54 53.79 15.94
CA GLU A 66 -23.51 53.75 14.83
C GLU A 66 -23.04 54.66 13.69
N GLU A 67 -23.08 54.19 12.44
CA GLU A 67 -23.31 55.09 11.31
C GLU A 67 -23.90 54.34 10.09
N SER A 68 -24.88 54.97 9.44
CA SER A 68 -25.53 54.68 8.14
C SER A 68 -25.29 53.32 7.47
N GLY A 69 -26.35 52.53 7.31
CA GLY A 69 -26.37 51.37 6.41
C GLY A 69 -26.83 51.70 4.98
N GLU A 70 -26.27 51.00 4.00
CA GLU A 70 -26.79 50.84 2.64
C GLU A 70 -26.72 49.35 2.25
N ASP A 71 -27.88 48.79 1.86
CA ASP A 71 -28.13 47.51 1.18
C ASP A 71 -27.16 46.33 1.39
N GLU A 72 -27.46 45.48 2.38
CA GLU A 72 -27.03 44.08 2.34
C GLU A 72 -27.78 43.32 1.23
N HIS A 73 -27.06 42.87 0.20
CA HIS A 73 -27.56 41.87 -0.72
C HIS A 73 -26.64 40.65 -0.81
N ASP A 74 -27.31 39.50 -0.77
CA ASP A 74 -26.80 38.14 -0.70
C ASP A 74 -25.71 37.81 -1.73
N GLY A 75 -24.74 36.98 -1.33
CA GLY A 75 -23.51 36.76 -2.10
C GLY A 75 -22.49 35.78 -1.48
N SER A 76 -22.96 34.75 -0.78
CA SER A 76 -22.09 33.79 -0.05
C SER A 76 -21.72 32.52 -0.83
N GLU A 77 -22.55 32.03 -1.76
CA GLU A 77 -22.46 30.64 -2.26
C GLU A 77 -22.01 30.44 -3.74
N LEU A 78 -21.64 31.49 -4.48
CA LEU A 78 -21.34 31.40 -5.94
C LEU A 78 -19.95 31.92 -6.35
N GLU A 79 -18.88 31.50 -5.66
CA GLU A 79 -17.48 31.86 -6.06
C GLU A 79 -16.50 30.68 -6.19
N GLU A 80 -16.89 29.42 -5.95
CA GLU A 80 -15.97 28.29 -6.18
C GLU A 80 -15.69 28.04 -7.67
N GLU A 81 -16.60 28.43 -8.58
CA GLU A 81 -16.36 28.35 -10.03
C GLU A 81 -15.46 29.47 -10.58
N ALA A 82 -15.00 30.41 -9.75
CA ALA A 82 -14.19 31.55 -10.19
C ALA A 82 -12.87 31.10 -10.85
N SER A 83 -12.55 31.71 -12.00
CA SER A 83 -11.34 31.39 -12.78
C SER A 83 -10.06 31.89 -12.09
N ASN A 84 -8.94 31.21 -12.34
CA ASN A 84 -7.64 31.62 -11.78
C ASN A 84 -7.23 33.04 -12.22
N GLU A 85 -7.57 33.46 -13.45
CA GLU A 85 -7.34 34.86 -13.90
C GLU A 85 -8.29 35.87 -13.21
N GLU A 86 -9.48 35.43 -12.79
CA GLU A 86 -10.43 36.25 -12.04
C GLU A 86 -10.01 36.42 -10.58
N LEU A 87 -9.51 35.36 -9.94
CA LEU A 87 -8.89 35.41 -8.61
C LEU A 87 -7.65 36.32 -8.61
N MET A 88 -6.82 36.23 -9.65
CA MET A 88 -5.70 37.14 -9.90
C MET A 88 -6.14 38.61 -10.02
N LEU A 89 -7.27 38.87 -10.69
CA LEU A 89 -7.82 40.22 -10.75
C LEU A 89 -8.33 40.69 -9.37
N LYS A 90 -8.99 39.81 -8.61
CA LYS A 90 -9.52 40.10 -7.26
C LYS A 90 -8.43 40.42 -6.23
N LEU A 91 -7.17 39.98 -6.43
CA LEU A 91 -6.01 40.44 -5.64
C LEU A 91 -5.77 41.96 -5.74
N SER A 92 -6.19 42.61 -6.82
CA SER A 92 -6.11 44.07 -6.99
C SER A 92 -7.30 44.85 -6.41
N SER A 93 -8.28 44.16 -5.80
CA SER A 93 -9.49 44.79 -5.24
C SER A 93 -9.16 45.73 -4.08
N LYS A 94 -9.88 46.87 -4.03
CA LYS A 94 -9.80 47.81 -2.90
C LYS A 94 -10.24 47.18 -1.57
N PHE A 95 -11.13 46.19 -1.60
CA PHE A 95 -11.70 45.57 -0.41
C PHE A 95 -10.80 44.45 0.13
N THR A 96 -10.24 44.65 1.33
CA THR A 96 -9.32 43.70 1.98
C THR A 96 -9.93 42.31 2.16
N ARG A 97 -11.22 42.21 2.51
CA ARG A 97 -11.94 40.92 2.62
C ARG A 97 -11.89 40.12 1.31
N MET A 98 -12.02 40.77 0.15
CA MET A 98 -11.93 40.11 -1.15
C MET A 98 -10.50 39.66 -1.45
N ARG A 99 -9.49 40.48 -1.14
CA ARG A 99 -8.07 40.10 -1.31
C ARG A 99 -7.73 38.88 -0.47
N ILE A 100 -8.12 38.84 0.81
CA ILE A 100 -7.91 37.69 1.70
C ILE A 100 -8.62 36.43 1.17
N LYS A 101 -9.88 36.53 0.72
CA LYS A 101 -10.62 35.39 0.15
C LYS A 101 -9.93 34.84 -1.11
N ALA A 102 -9.48 35.72 -2.01
CA ALA A 102 -8.74 35.35 -3.20
C ALA A 102 -7.37 34.72 -2.88
N LEU A 103 -6.62 35.27 -1.91
CA LEU A 103 -5.34 34.70 -1.45
C LEU A 103 -5.50 33.28 -0.92
N LYS A 104 -6.51 33.01 -0.08
CA LYS A 104 -6.78 31.66 0.44
C LYS A 104 -7.18 30.68 -0.65
N LEU A 105 -8.02 31.09 -1.61
CA LEU A 105 -8.42 30.25 -2.75
C LEU A 105 -7.23 29.95 -3.69
N LEU A 106 -6.35 30.92 -3.93
CA LEU A 106 -5.14 30.72 -4.73
C LEU A 106 -4.11 29.82 -4.03
N LEU A 107 -3.94 29.95 -2.71
CA LEU A 107 -3.04 29.09 -1.93
C LEU A 107 -3.46 27.60 -2.03
N ASN A 108 -4.76 27.32 -2.00
CA ASN A 108 -5.31 25.97 -2.16
C ASN A 108 -5.21 25.42 -3.60
N ARG A 109 -5.04 26.29 -4.61
CA ARG A 109 -4.98 25.93 -6.05
C ARG A 109 -3.58 26.00 -6.65
N LEU A 110 -2.53 26.12 -5.84
CA LEU A 110 -1.15 26.28 -6.32
C LEU A 110 -0.67 25.12 -7.22
N SER A 111 -1.17 23.91 -6.99
CA SER A 111 -0.94 22.70 -7.82
C SER A 111 -1.51 22.81 -9.24
N ASP A 112 -2.50 23.66 -9.45
CA ASP A 112 -3.35 23.68 -10.64
C ASP A 112 -2.94 24.80 -11.61
N LEU A 113 -2.03 25.68 -11.17
CA LEU A 113 -1.48 26.80 -11.92
C LEU A 113 -0.27 26.34 -12.75
N ASN A 114 -0.17 26.77 -14.01
CA ASN A 114 1.02 26.52 -14.80
C ASN A 114 2.17 27.49 -14.45
N ASN A 115 3.40 27.15 -14.84
CA ASN A 115 4.61 27.95 -14.52
C ASN A 115 4.52 29.42 -14.95
N ALA A 116 3.76 29.74 -16.02
CA ALA A 116 3.57 31.11 -16.49
C ALA A 116 2.49 31.88 -15.69
N GLU A 117 1.53 31.18 -15.07
CA GLU A 117 0.62 31.73 -14.07
C GLU A 117 1.31 31.94 -12.74
N GLN A 118 2.09 30.97 -12.27
CA GLN A 118 2.89 31.08 -11.05
C GLN A 118 3.91 32.23 -11.15
N GLY A 119 4.59 32.39 -12.30
CA GLY A 119 5.46 33.56 -12.54
C GLY A 119 4.73 34.91 -12.55
N ARG A 120 3.51 34.97 -13.12
CA ARG A 120 2.64 36.17 -13.04
C ARG A 120 2.16 36.43 -11.60
N LEU A 121 1.87 35.37 -10.84
CA LEU A 121 1.42 35.42 -9.45
C LEU A 121 2.51 36.00 -8.53
N VAL A 122 3.76 35.54 -8.65
CA VAL A 122 4.90 36.09 -7.88
C VAL A 122 5.08 37.58 -8.16
N ALA A 123 5.09 38.01 -9.43
CA ALA A 123 5.26 39.41 -9.79
C ALA A 123 4.12 40.32 -9.28
N VAL A 124 2.88 39.82 -9.23
CA VAL A 124 1.74 40.52 -8.62
C VAL A 124 1.87 40.55 -7.09
N ALA A 125 2.24 39.44 -6.46
CA ALA A 125 2.38 39.34 -5.01
C ALA A 125 3.52 40.22 -4.46
N GLN A 126 4.69 40.25 -5.11
CA GLN A 126 5.80 41.15 -4.74
C GLN A 126 5.37 42.63 -4.76
N LYS A 127 4.62 43.04 -5.81
CA LYS A 127 4.13 44.42 -5.95
C LYS A 127 3.01 44.77 -4.95
N LEU A 128 2.19 43.80 -4.57
CA LEU A 128 1.17 43.99 -3.53
C LEU A 128 1.80 44.06 -2.14
N LEU A 129 2.84 43.26 -1.85
CA LEU A 129 3.47 43.18 -0.54
C LEU A 129 4.01 44.55 -0.05
N SER A 130 4.60 45.34 -0.94
CA SER A 130 5.12 46.69 -0.64
C SER A 130 4.04 47.78 -0.50
N SER A 131 2.81 47.52 -0.94
CA SER A 131 1.69 48.50 -0.92
C SER A 131 0.54 48.12 0.00
N GLU A 132 0.44 46.85 0.41
CA GLU A 132 -0.55 46.35 1.36
C GLU A 132 -0.36 46.93 2.77
N ARG A 133 -1.47 47.15 3.47
CA ARG A 133 -1.50 47.66 4.85
C ARG A 133 -2.08 46.67 5.85
N ASP A 134 -2.88 45.71 5.39
CA ASP A 134 -3.45 44.70 6.27
C ASP A 134 -2.43 43.61 6.66
N LYS A 135 -2.42 43.25 7.95
CA LYS A 135 -1.55 42.23 8.53
C LYS A 135 -1.84 40.84 7.96
N GLY A 136 -3.12 40.44 7.91
CA GLY A 136 -3.52 39.11 7.44
C GLY A 136 -3.22 38.89 5.96
N ALA A 137 -3.49 39.90 5.14
CA ALA A 137 -3.12 39.92 3.73
C ALA A 137 -1.59 39.81 3.54
N LYS A 138 -0.77 40.50 4.34
CA LYS A 138 0.70 40.36 4.27
C LYS A 138 1.19 38.94 4.61
N VAL A 139 0.71 38.35 5.71
CA VAL A 139 1.09 36.97 6.09
C VAL A 139 0.74 35.98 4.97
N LEU A 140 -0.47 36.08 4.41
CA LEU A 140 -0.91 35.23 3.30
C LEU A 140 -0.12 35.49 2.00
N LEU A 141 0.24 36.74 1.70
CA LEU A 141 1.11 37.07 0.55
C LEU A 141 2.51 36.46 0.70
N ILE A 142 3.09 36.48 1.91
CA ILE A 142 4.41 35.89 2.17
C ILE A 142 4.34 34.36 2.07
N GLN A 143 3.30 33.73 2.63
CA GLN A 143 3.08 32.28 2.52
C GLN A 143 2.86 31.83 1.06
N LEU A 144 2.19 32.65 0.25
CA LEU A 144 2.00 32.42 -1.18
C LEU A 144 3.32 32.54 -1.97
N LEU A 145 4.15 33.53 -1.63
CA LEU A 145 5.50 33.70 -2.20
C LEU A 145 6.45 32.56 -1.79
N GLN A 146 6.31 32.03 -0.57
CA GLN A 146 7.06 30.86 -0.11
C GLN A 146 6.71 29.62 -0.96
N ASN A 147 5.42 29.25 -1.03
CA ASN A 147 4.98 28.01 -1.67
C ASN A 147 5.11 28.03 -3.21
N THR A 148 5.10 29.20 -3.86
CA THR A 148 5.28 29.31 -5.33
C THR A 148 6.73 29.07 -5.80
N LEU A 149 7.72 29.17 -4.92
CA LEU A 149 9.14 28.98 -5.25
C LEU A 149 9.57 27.49 -5.24
N GLU A 150 8.78 26.60 -4.63
CA GLU A 150 8.99 25.16 -4.71
C GLU A 150 8.86 24.67 -6.17
N ALA A 151 7.79 25.08 -6.85
CA ALA A 151 7.38 24.56 -8.16
C ALA A 151 8.18 25.08 -9.37
N THR A 152 8.98 26.15 -9.25
CA THR A 152 9.42 26.95 -10.41
C THR A 152 10.90 27.36 -10.41
N GLY A 153 11.46 27.56 -11.61
CA GLY A 153 12.77 28.17 -11.81
C GLY A 153 12.77 29.70 -11.68
N ILE A 154 12.02 30.25 -10.72
CA ILE A 154 11.96 31.70 -10.44
C ILE A 154 13.20 32.13 -9.64
N ASP A 155 13.66 33.36 -9.86
CA ASP A 155 14.74 33.97 -9.08
C ASP A 155 14.29 34.25 -7.63
N GLY A 156 14.75 33.41 -6.69
CA GLY A 156 14.46 33.56 -5.27
C GLY A 156 15.08 34.81 -4.66
N ARG A 157 16.13 35.38 -5.26
CA ARG A 157 16.79 36.60 -4.75
C ARG A 157 15.87 37.81 -4.80
N SER A 158 15.21 38.05 -5.94
CA SER A 158 14.22 39.11 -6.10
C SER A 158 13.12 39.04 -5.02
N VAL A 159 12.71 37.84 -4.61
CA VAL A 159 11.75 37.64 -3.52
C VAL A 159 12.37 37.98 -2.16
N VAL A 160 13.60 37.54 -1.87
CA VAL A 160 14.31 37.87 -0.62
C VAL A 160 14.52 39.39 -0.46
N GLU A 161 14.85 40.12 -1.53
CA GLU A 161 15.00 41.59 -1.48
C GLU A 161 13.68 42.29 -1.10
N HIS A 162 12.53 41.86 -1.64
CA HIS A 162 11.21 42.40 -1.27
C HIS A 162 10.73 41.95 0.13
N LEU A 163 11.16 40.76 0.59
CA LEU A 163 10.88 40.27 1.95
C LEU A 163 11.66 41.06 3.02
N LEU A 164 12.91 41.42 2.73
CA LEU A 164 13.73 42.25 3.62
C LEU A 164 13.10 43.62 3.91
N GLU A 165 12.43 44.25 2.94
CA GLU A 165 11.68 45.50 3.15
C GLU A 165 10.59 45.37 4.23
N GLN A 166 10.01 44.18 4.41
CA GLN A 166 8.94 43.93 5.37
C GLN A 166 9.42 43.72 6.80
N LEU A 167 10.73 43.58 7.04
CA LEU A 167 11.28 43.49 8.40
C LEU A 167 11.13 44.78 9.21
N GLN A 168 10.91 45.92 8.54
CA GLN A 168 10.63 47.22 9.16
C GLN A 168 9.15 47.38 9.60
N ALA A 169 8.33 46.33 9.52
CA ALA A 169 6.93 46.39 9.95
C ALA A 169 6.78 46.18 11.47
N ASP A 170 5.94 47.00 12.10
CA ASP A 170 5.64 46.94 13.56
C ASP A 170 5.05 45.59 14.02
N SER A 171 4.60 44.74 13.08
CA SER A 171 3.94 43.47 13.37
C SER A 171 4.94 42.32 13.53
N THR A 172 5.09 41.82 14.76
CA THR A 172 5.94 40.68 15.09
C THR A 172 5.64 39.43 14.26
N GLU A 173 4.36 39.15 13.99
CA GLU A 173 3.92 38.01 13.16
C GLU A 173 4.36 38.13 11.70
N VAL A 174 4.38 39.34 11.14
CA VAL A 174 4.93 39.58 9.79
C VAL A 174 6.44 39.41 9.79
N ARG A 175 7.16 39.93 10.80
CA ARG A 175 8.61 39.73 10.94
C ARG A 175 8.98 38.25 11.05
N VAL A 176 8.25 37.47 11.87
CA VAL A 176 8.42 36.00 11.97
C VAL A 176 8.18 35.33 10.61
N GLN A 177 7.03 35.55 9.97
CA GLN A 177 6.70 34.94 8.68
C GLN A 177 7.71 35.29 7.57
N VAL A 178 8.31 36.48 7.62
CA VAL A 178 9.42 36.88 6.73
C VAL A 178 10.67 36.04 6.99
N TYR A 179 11.10 35.89 8.25
CA TYR A 179 12.27 35.06 8.59
C TYR A 179 12.05 33.60 8.19
N ASP A 180 10.86 33.04 8.45
CA ASP A 180 10.54 31.65 8.09
C ASP A 180 10.48 31.45 6.57
N ALA A 181 9.93 32.41 5.82
CA ALA A 181 9.93 32.37 4.36
C ALA A 181 11.35 32.46 3.77
N ILE A 182 12.21 33.36 4.27
CA ILE A 182 13.63 33.44 3.86
C ILE A 182 14.36 32.14 4.22
N SER A 183 14.12 31.61 5.43
CA SER A 183 14.68 30.36 5.93
C SER A 183 14.23 29.14 5.11
N HIS A 184 13.01 29.19 4.54
CA HIS A 184 12.51 28.19 3.58
C HIS A 184 13.16 28.36 2.19
N ILE A 185 13.25 29.59 1.66
CA ILE A 185 13.89 29.89 0.36
C ILE A 185 15.34 29.39 0.30
N ILE A 186 16.06 29.47 1.42
CA ILE A 186 17.40 28.90 1.59
C ILE A 186 17.34 27.36 1.55
N LYS A 187 16.40 26.73 2.27
CA LYS A 187 16.24 25.25 2.30
C LYS A 187 15.99 24.66 0.90
N ILE A 188 15.21 25.34 0.06
CA ILE A 188 14.93 24.90 -1.33
C ILE A 188 16.04 25.26 -2.34
N GLY A 189 17.18 25.79 -1.88
CA GLY A 189 18.36 26.06 -2.71
C GLY A 189 18.19 27.19 -3.75
N ARG A 190 17.13 28.00 -3.65
CA ARG A 190 16.84 29.10 -4.60
C ARG A 190 17.73 30.34 -4.38
N LEU A 191 18.49 30.38 -3.28
CA LEU A 191 19.51 31.40 -2.99
C LEU A 191 20.91 30.73 -3.00
N SER A 192 21.63 30.84 -4.11
CA SER A 192 22.96 30.22 -4.29
C SER A 192 24.10 31.24 -4.19
N ARG A 193 25.31 30.75 -3.92
CA ARG A 193 26.56 31.55 -3.77
C ARG A 193 27.14 32.01 -5.12
N ASN A 194 26.28 32.27 -6.12
CA ASN A 194 26.69 32.40 -7.53
C ASN A 194 27.17 33.81 -7.89
N SER A 195 26.67 34.86 -7.24
CA SER A 195 27.13 36.24 -7.41
C SER A 195 27.73 36.84 -6.13
N LEU A 196 28.69 37.73 -6.31
CA LEU A 196 29.26 38.57 -5.24
C LEU A 196 28.19 39.38 -4.50
N SER A 197 27.12 39.76 -5.22
CA SER A 197 26.00 40.50 -4.63
C SER A 197 25.11 39.60 -3.76
N ASP A 198 24.93 38.33 -4.10
CA ASP A 198 24.20 37.37 -3.26
C ASP A 198 24.96 37.13 -1.95
N ILE A 199 26.29 36.98 -2.03
CA ILE A 199 27.19 36.88 -0.85
C ILE A 199 27.04 38.10 0.07
N ASN A 200 26.88 39.30 -0.49
CA ASN A 200 26.68 40.52 0.30
C ASN A 200 25.28 40.56 0.95
N THR A 201 24.23 40.15 0.25
CA THR A 201 22.87 40.02 0.83
C THR A 201 22.84 38.96 1.93
N ILE A 202 23.52 37.83 1.76
CA ILE A 202 23.65 36.78 2.78
C ILE A 202 24.44 37.28 4.00
N ARG A 203 25.52 38.06 3.81
CA ARG A 203 26.26 38.68 4.94
C ARG A 203 25.38 39.68 5.69
N ALA A 204 24.63 40.53 4.99
CA ALA A 204 23.69 41.47 5.60
C ALA A 204 22.58 40.74 6.39
N LEU A 205 21.98 39.69 5.81
CA LEU A 205 21.02 38.81 6.48
C LEU A 205 21.59 38.21 7.77
N MET A 206 22.84 37.74 7.77
CA MET A 206 23.47 37.15 8.95
C MET A 206 23.70 38.18 10.06
N THR A 207 24.21 39.38 9.73
CA THR A 207 24.41 40.46 10.71
C THR A 207 23.09 40.97 11.27
N MET A 208 22.05 41.13 10.44
CA MET A 208 20.70 41.46 10.89
C MET A 208 20.15 40.36 11.80
N SER A 209 20.24 39.09 11.38
CA SER A 209 19.76 37.96 12.18
C SER A 209 20.43 37.91 13.56
N ILE A 210 21.76 38.06 13.64
CA ILE A 210 22.45 38.02 14.93
C ILE A 210 22.04 39.17 15.87
N ALA A 211 21.76 40.37 15.33
CA ALA A 211 21.24 41.47 16.13
C ALA A 211 19.78 41.25 16.62
N GLU A 212 18.98 40.52 15.85
CA GLU A 212 17.57 40.23 16.15
C GLU A 212 17.39 39.04 17.11
N LEU A 213 18.49 38.36 17.48
CA LEU A 213 18.51 37.40 18.58
C LEU A 213 18.29 38.06 19.96
N ASP A 214 18.55 39.37 20.10
CA ASP A 214 18.26 40.13 21.32
C ASP A 214 16.83 40.75 21.31
N ASP A 215 15.97 40.42 20.33
CA ASP A 215 14.58 40.91 20.30
C ASP A 215 13.78 40.40 21.52
N ARG A 216 12.97 41.30 22.10
CA ARG A 216 12.10 41.03 23.25
C ARG A 216 11.13 39.87 23.00
N HIS A 217 10.67 39.71 21.76
CA HIS A 217 9.62 38.77 21.39
C HIS A 217 10.18 37.38 21.07
N HIS A 218 9.91 36.41 21.94
CA HIS A 218 10.41 35.03 21.86
C HIS A 218 10.27 34.35 20.48
N ARG A 219 9.13 34.53 19.78
CA ARG A 219 8.93 33.99 18.41
C ARG A 219 9.96 34.49 17.39
N ILE A 220 10.46 35.73 17.55
CA ILE A 220 11.47 36.29 16.65
C ILE A 220 12.81 35.62 16.91
N ARG A 221 13.30 35.60 18.17
CA ARG A 221 14.52 34.87 18.56
C ARG A 221 14.49 33.41 18.05
N SER A 222 13.35 32.74 18.23
CA SER A 222 13.10 31.37 17.76
C SER A 222 13.27 31.18 16.24
N ALA A 223 12.59 31.98 15.41
CA ALA A 223 12.70 31.87 13.95
C ALA A 223 14.11 32.25 13.45
N VAL A 224 14.68 33.29 14.05
CA VAL A 224 16.00 33.84 13.71
C VAL A 224 17.13 32.85 14.03
N LEU A 225 17.09 32.10 15.16
CA LEU A 225 18.05 31.03 15.45
C LEU A 225 18.11 29.97 14.33
N GLN A 226 16.94 29.55 13.83
CA GLN A 226 16.87 28.54 12.79
C GLN A 226 17.32 29.08 11.42
N LEU A 227 17.14 30.38 11.16
CA LEU A 227 17.69 31.08 10.00
C LEU A 227 19.22 31.23 10.08
N VAL A 228 19.77 31.62 11.23
CA VAL A 228 21.23 31.71 11.49
C VAL A 228 21.92 30.37 11.19
N ALA A 229 21.32 29.25 11.63
CA ALA A 229 21.82 27.92 11.29
C ALA A 229 21.91 27.69 9.78
N ARG A 230 20.83 27.99 9.02
CA ARG A 230 20.77 27.79 7.56
C ARG A 230 21.61 28.79 6.74
N LEU A 231 21.93 29.98 7.30
CA LEU A 231 22.81 30.97 6.65
C LEU A 231 24.30 30.61 6.77
N ALA A 232 24.72 29.97 7.88
CA ALA A 232 26.12 29.68 8.16
C ALA A 232 26.89 28.90 7.07
N PRO A 233 26.34 27.88 6.38
CA PRO A 233 27.05 27.17 5.30
C PRO A 233 27.35 28.07 4.09
N LEU A 234 26.43 28.97 3.77
CA LEU A 234 26.56 29.89 2.63
C LEU A 234 27.71 30.88 2.83
N LEU A 235 28.03 31.18 4.09
CA LEU A 235 29.12 32.08 4.52
C LEU A 235 30.47 31.38 4.80
N ARG A 236 30.68 30.14 4.33
CA ARG A 236 31.97 29.44 4.47
C ARG A 236 33.12 30.16 3.72
N ILE A 237 33.79 31.09 4.40
CA ILE A 237 35.02 31.77 3.95
C ILE A 237 36.21 30.96 4.47
N THR A 238 36.54 29.86 3.79
CA THR A 238 37.74 29.03 4.04
C THR A 238 38.52 28.73 2.78
N ASP A 239 37.85 28.63 1.63
CA ASP A 239 38.42 28.05 0.41
C ASP A 239 38.89 29.14 -0.60
N LEU A 240 38.97 30.39 -0.15
CA LEU A 240 39.34 31.57 -0.96
C LEU A 240 40.32 32.50 -0.20
N ILE A 241 41.23 31.94 0.59
CA ILE A 241 42.34 32.69 1.19
C ILE A 241 43.53 32.68 0.21
N ASP A 242 43.47 33.55 -0.79
CA ASP A 242 44.65 34.06 -1.47
C ASP A 242 45.22 35.20 -0.61
N GLU A 243 46.47 35.13 -0.18
CA GLU A 243 47.03 35.97 0.91
C GLU A 243 47.23 37.48 0.56
N THR A 244 46.61 37.98 -0.51
CA THR A 244 47.02 39.22 -1.18
C THR A 244 46.05 40.42 -1.07
N THR A 245 44.89 40.28 -0.41
CA THR A 245 43.94 41.40 -0.22
C THR A 245 43.57 41.64 1.26
N PRO A 246 44.00 42.75 1.88
CA PRO A 246 43.67 43.09 3.27
C PRO A 246 42.26 43.69 3.40
N LEU A 247 41.23 42.90 3.12
CA LEU A 247 39.82 43.26 3.31
C LEU A 247 39.29 42.71 4.64
N GLN A 248 39.45 43.54 5.67
CA GLN A 248 38.77 43.60 6.99
C GLN A 248 38.14 42.33 7.60
N GLN A 249 38.50 42.08 8.87
CA GLN A 249 38.20 40.89 9.67
C GLN A 249 36.75 40.85 10.21
N GLU A 250 35.74 41.02 9.35
CA GLU A 250 34.31 40.96 9.72
C GLU A 250 33.64 39.70 9.19
N GLY A 251 33.94 38.57 9.84
CA GLY A 251 33.28 37.29 9.59
C GLY A 251 33.30 36.41 10.85
N TYR A 252 32.13 35.98 11.30
CA TYR A 252 31.99 35.03 12.41
C TYR A 252 32.60 33.68 12.02
N SER A 253 33.46 33.10 12.87
CA SER A 253 33.95 31.74 12.63
C SER A 253 32.86 30.72 12.93
N ASN A 254 33.07 29.49 12.42
CA ASN A 254 32.26 28.32 12.74
C ASN A 254 32.04 28.15 14.26
N TYR A 255 33.11 28.37 15.06
CA TYR A 255 33.05 28.28 16.51
C TYR A 255 32.20 29.39 17.14
N ASP A 256 32.34 30.63 16.65
CA ASP A 256 31.59 31.78 17.19
C ASP A 256 30.09 31.65 16.94
N ILE A 257 29.69 31.14 15.76
CA ILE A 257 28.27 30.89 15.43
C ILE A 257 27.68 29.84 16.39
N GLN A 258 28.41 28.74 16.65
CA GLN A 258 27.96 27.74 17.62
C GLN A 258 27.85 28.33 19.03
N LEU A 259 28.82 29.15 19.46
CA LEU A 259 28.81 29.80 20.77
C LEU A 259 27.63 30.77 20.92
N ILE A 260 27.36 31.61 19.91
CA ILE A 260 26.21 32.52 19.86
C ILE A 260 24.89 31.74 20.03
N VAL A 261 24.70 30.67 19.23
CA VAL A 261 23.49 29.83 19.32
C VAL A 261 23.39 29.13 20.68
N SER A 262 24.50 28.66 21.25
CA SER A 262 24.51 27.92 22.51
C SER A 262 24.01 28.73 23.72
N ASN A 263 24.20 30.05 23.72
CA ASN A 263 23.70 30.92 24.79
C ASN A 263 22.16 30.82 24.94
N TYR A 264 21.45 30.70 23.81
CA TYR A 264 19.98 30.62 23.76
C TYR A 264 19.41 29.25 24.17
N VAL A 265 20.27 28.25 24.42
CA VAL A 265 19.86 27.02 25.13
C VAL A 265 19.52 27.32 26.60
N THR A 266 19.85 28.51 27.12
CA THR A 266 19.44 28.99 28.45
C THR A 266 18.40 30.13 28.43
N ASP A 267 17.71 30.34 27.30
CA ASP A 267 16.65 31.34 27.17
C ASP A 267 15.46 31.05 28.12
N PRO A 268 14.82 32.08 28.74
CA PRO A 268 13.64 31.88 29.58
C PRO A 268 12.47 31.18 28.86
N GLU A 269 12.33 31.30 27.54
CA GLU A 269 11.28 30.63 26.76
C GLU A 269 11.72 29.23 26.29
N PRO A 270 10.99 28.15 26.64
CA PRO A 270 11.32 26.79 26.21
C PRO A 270 11.36 26.59 24.69
N ARG A 271 10.49 27.28 23.94
CA ARG A 271 10.46 27.26 22.47
C ARG A 271 11.76 27.79 21.85
N VAL A 272 12.39 28.78 22.49
CA VAL A 272 13.69 29.33 22.06
C VAL A 272 14.80 28.34 22.39
N ARG A 273 14.81 27.76 23.60
CA ARG A 273 15.79 26.71 23.98
C ARG A 273 15.76 25.49 23.05
N LYS A 274 14.56 25.01 22.71
CA LYS A 274 14.34 23.93 21.71
C LYS A 274 14.97 24.30 20.38
N ASN A 275 14.64 25.47 19.84
CA ASN A 275 15.12 25.88 18.52
C ASN A 275 16.62 26.28 18.51
N ALA A 276 17.21 26.63 19.67
CA ALA A 276 18.66 26.73 19.82
C ALA A 276 19.35 25.36 19.72
N CYS A 277 18.83 24.34 20.41
CA CYS A 277 19.33 22.95 20.28
C CYS A 277 19.17 22.44 18.83
N LYS A 278 18.00 22.66 18.23
CA LYS A 278 17.70 22.31 16.83
C LYS A 278 18.57 23.06 15.82
N ALA A 279 18.96 24.30 16.10
CA ALA A 279 19.92 25.07 15.30
C ALA A 279 21.33 24.46 15.35
N LEU A 280 21.80 24.00 16.52
CA LEU A 280 23.07 23.27 16.63
C LEU A 280 23.03 21.93 15.87
N LEU A 281 21.93 21.17 15.98
CA LEU A 281 21.72 19.93 15.21
C LEU A 281 21.71 20.18 13.69
N GLU A 282 21.09 21.28 13.26
CA GLU A 282 21.00 21.66 11.85
C GLU A 282 22.35 22.11 11.28
N LEU A 283 23.13 22.89 12.03
CA LEU A 283 24.53 23.20 11.69
C LEU A 283 25.34 21.89 11.49
N HIS A 284 25.15 20.90 12.38
CA HIS A 284 25.84 19.63 12.25
C HIS A 284 25.48 18.87 10.96
N ARG A 285 24.18 18.75 10.65
CA ARG A 285 23.69 18.13 9.40
C ARG A 285 24.26 18.81 8.16
N GLN A 286 24.48 20.12 8.22
CA GLN A 286 25.10 20.93 7.16
C GLN A 286 26.64 20.85 7.16
N GLY A 287 27.21 19.80 7.78
CA GLY A 287 28.63 19.47 7.74
C GLY A 287 29.51 20.32 8.66
N PHE A 288 28.97 20.95 9.69
CA PHE A 288 29.76 21.63 10.72
C PHE A 288 30.13 20.62 11.81
N LYS A 289 31.42 20.54 12.19
CA LYS A 289 31.80 19.75 13.37
C LYS A 289 31.46 20.55 14.63
N LEU A 290 30.56 20.03 15.45
CA LEU A 290 30.22 20.64 16.73
C LEU A 290 31.45 20.69 17.65
N ALA A 291 31.63 21.79 18.38
CA ALA A 291 32.70 21.94 19.34
C ALA A 291 32.43 21.12 20.61
N LEU A 292 33.48 20.58 21.25
CA LEU A 292 33.35 19.75 22.45
C LEU A 292 32.62 20.47 23.61
N VAL A 293 32.75 21.80 23.71
CA VAL A 293 32.07 22.65 24.71
C VAL A 293 30.53 22.55 24.62
N MET A 294 29.99 22.20 23.44
CA MET A 294 28.56 21.98 23.26
C MET A 294 28.04 20.75 24.02
N TYR A 295 28.91 19.90 24.58
CA TYR A 295 28.50 18.75 25.38
C TYR A 295 27.95 19.16 26.75
N ASP A 296 28.57 20.15 27.41
CA ASP A 296 28.04 20.69 28.68
C ASP A 296 26.67 21.38 28.46
N VAL A 297 26.50 22.03 27.31
CA VAL A 297 25.24 22.62 26.85
C VAL A 297 24.18 21.55 26.59
N ALA A 298 24.56 20.41 25.98
CA ALA A 298 23.65 19.30 25.75
C ALA A 298 23.28 18.54 27.04
N ILE A 299 24.18 18.48 28.04
CA ILE A 299 23.85 18.01 29.40
C ILE A 299 22.83 18.94 30.07
N GLN A 300 22.95 20.26 29.92
CA GLN A 300 21.96 21.21 30.42
C GLN A 300 20.59 21.00 29.77
N ALA A 301 20.56 20.75 28.45
CA ALA A 301 19.33 20.44 27.72
C ALA A 301 18.63 19.14 28.18
N LEU A 302 19.35 18.14 28.73
CA LEU A 302 18.72 16.94 29.30
C LEU A 302 17.98 17.19 30.62
N ILE A 303 18.33 18.22 31.38
CA ILE A 303 17.71 18.54 32.68
C ILE A 303 16.69 19.68 32.60
N ASP A 304 16.29 20.04 31.38
CA ASP A 304 15.30 21.08 31.08
C ASP A 304 13.89 20.70 31.55
N ASP A 305 13.07 21.68 31.95
CA ASP A 305 11.69 21.43 32.35
C ASP A 305 10.79 20.99 31.17
N TYR A 306 11.11 21.43 29.94
CA TYR A 306 10.30 21.17 28.76
C TYR A 306 10.78 19.95 27.96
N GLN A 307 9.87 19.00 27.72
CA GLN A 307 10.20 17.70 27.12
C GLN A 307 10.89 17.82 25.76
N GLU A 308 10.52 18.79 24.92
CA GLU A 308 11.12 18.93 23.59
C GLU A 308 12.57 19.42 23.63
N VAL A 309 13.00 20.12 24.69
CA VAL A 309 14.42 20.49 24.86
C VAL A 309 15.22 19.25 25.22
N ARG A 310 14.70 18.40 26.12
CA ARG A 310 15.31 17.10 26.47
C ARG A 310 15.43 16.18 25.25
N MET A 311 14.41 16.18 24.38
CA MET A 311 14.43 15.44 23.11
C MET A 311 15.56 15.87 22.18
N GLU A 312 15.82 17.16 22.00
CA GLU A 312 16.93 17.64 21.16
C GLU A 312 18.30 17.51 21.87
N GLY A 313 18.33 17.59 23.20
CA GLY A 313 19.51 17.31 24.04
C GLY A 313 20.03 15.88 23.90
N LEU A 314 19.14 14.89 23.82
CA LEU A 314 19.47 13.48 23.52
C LEU A 314 20.22 13.34 22.19
N ASP A 315 19.76 14.05 21.14
CA ASP A 315 20.41 14.00 19.82
C ASP A 315 21.78 14.69 19.83
N LEU A 316 21.91 15.82 20.53
CA LEU A 316 23.18 16.53 20.69
C LEU A 316 24.22 15.67 21.43
N ILE A 317 23.84 15.01 22.53
CA ILE A 317 24.73 14.09 23.27
C ILE A 317 25.15 12.90 22.41
N PHE A 318 24.22 12.27 21.70
CA PHE A 318 24.54 11.15 20.80
C PHE A 318 25.54 11.57 19.71
N ILE A 319 25.30 12.69 19.03
CA ILE A 319 26.19 13.23 17.99
C ILE A 319 27.56 13.59 18.55
N LEU A 320 27.63 14.33 19.66
CA LEU A 320 28.90 14.75 20.26
C LEU A 320 29.73 13.55 20.76
N SER A 321 29.05 12.55 21.33
CA SER A 321 29.69 11.28 21.73
C SER A 321 30.26 10.51 20.53
N SER A 322 29.59 10.57 19.38
CA SER A 322 30.05 9.96 18.13
C SER A 322 31.20 10.74 17.47
N LEU A 323 31.26 12.06 17.66
CA LEU A 323 32.32 12.93 17.11
C LEU A 323 33.63 12.92 17.92
N TYR A 324 33.57 12.51 19.19
CA TYR A 324 34.69 12.56 20.15
C TYR A 324 34.71 11.37 21.16
N PRO A 325 34.47 10.11 20.75
CA PRO A 325 34.14 9.00 21.66
C PRO A 325 35.22 8.68 22.71
N HIS A 326 36.49 8.92 22.40
CA HIS A 326 37.62 8.64 23.28
C HIS A 326 38.03 9.82 24.18
N THR A 327 37.37 10.97 24.07
CA THR A 327 37.67 12.12 24.94
C THR A 327 37.31 11.79 26.38
N ALA A 328 38.21 12.11 27.31
CA ALA A 328 38.00 11.88 28.74
C ALA A 328 37.20 13.05 29.35
N VAL A 329 36.07 12.72 30.00
CA VAL A 329 35.22 13.67 30.72
C VAL A 329 35.53 13.62 32.21
N GLN A 330 35.56 14.78 32.86
CA GLN A 330 35.59 14.87 34.33
C GLN A 330 34.18 15.12 34.84
N ASN A 331 33.47 14.03 35.17
CA ASN A 331 32.12 14.12 35.73
C ASN A 331 32.17 14.78 37.12
N PRO A 332 31.56 15.97 37.35
CA PRO A 332 31.68 16.70 38.63
C PRO A 332 31.15 15.94 39.86
N SER A 333 30.34 14.91 39.61
CA SER A 333 29.73 14.04 40.63
C SER A 333 30.71 13.00 41.18
N LEU A 334 31.78 12.67 40.44
CA LEU A 334 32.71 11.60 40.79
C LEU A 334 33.98 12.14 41.45
N THR A 335 34.41 11.50 42.54
CA THR A 335 35.57 11.94 43.34
C THR A 335 36.91 11.65 42.66
N GLN A 336 37.25 12.48 41.67
CA GLN A 336 38.61 12.80 41.19
C GLN A 336 39.51 11.65 40.64
N LEU A 337 39.02 10.40 40.54
CA LEU A 337 39.88 9.23 40.26
C LEU A 337 39.49 8.34 39.07
N GLN A 338 38.36 8.56 38.40
CA GLN A 338 38.05 7.90 37.13
C GLN A 338 37.47 8.92 36.13
N ALA A 339 38.20 9.16 35.05
CA ALA A 339 37.69 9.93 33.92
C ALA A 339 36.98 8.95 32.95
N THR A 340 35.69 9.16 32.73
CA THR A 340 34.87 8.36 31.81
C THR A 340 35.17 8.78 30.37
N ARG A 341 35.01 7.85 29.41
CA ARG A 341 35.05 8.20 27.99
C ARG A 341 33.74 8.91 27.64
N LEU A 342 33.78 9.88 26.73
CA LEU A 342 32.60 10.65 26.32
C LEU A 342 31.44 9.75 25.84
N VAL A 343 31.76 8.66 25.13
CA VAL A 343 30.77 7.67 24.69
C VAL A 343 30.11 6.91 25.84
N ASP A 344 30.83 6.68 26.94
CA ASP A 344 30.29 6.00 28.12
C ASP A 344 29.44 6.96 28.97
N ASP A 345 29.92 8.18 29.21
CA ASP A 345 29.19 9.21 29.98
C ASP A 345 27.90 9.63 29.25
N ALA A 346 27.94 9.69 27.91
CA ALA A 346 26.77 9.90 27.07
C ALA A 346 25.76 8.74 27.18
N PHE A 347 26.21 7.49 27.06
CA PHE A 347 25.34 6.31 27.19
C PHE A 347 24.66 6.24 28.56
N ILE A 348 25.40 6.45 29.65
CA ILE A 348 24.85 6.48 31.02
C ILE A 348 23.75 7.54 31.15
N ARG A 349 23.97 8.74 30.60
CA ARG A 349 22.95 9.81 30.61
C ARG A 349 21.74 9.47 29.75
N THR A 350 21.93 8.81 28.59
CA THR A 350 20.79 8.32 27.80
C THR A 350 20.01 7.24 28.56
N CYS A 351 20.68 6.40 29.36
CA CYS A 351 20.01 5.45 30.26
C CYS A 351 19.22 6.16 31.38
N ASP A 352 19.74 7.23 31.99
CA ASP A 352 18.99 8.05 32.95
C ASP A 352 17.66 8.56 32.34
N MET A 353 17.69 9.00 31.06
CA MET A 353 16.51 9.49 30.33
C MET A 353 15.47 8.42 30.00
N VAL A 354 15.76 7.12 30.17
CA VAL A 354 14.73 6.07 30.08
C VAL A 354 13.74 6.16 31.24
N ASN A 355 14.10 6.84 32.34
CA ASN A 355 13.21 7.07 33.50
C ASN A 355 12.53 8.47 33.48
N ASP A 356 12.40 9.10 32.32
CA ASP A 356 11.79 10.44 32.17
C ASP A 356 10.27 10.45 32.43
N SER A 357 9.77 11.58 32.94
CA SER A 357 8.34 11.81 33.16
C SER A 357 7.49 11.83 31.88
N SER A 358 8.10 12.07 30.71
CA SER A 358 7.46 12.05 29.41
C SER A 358 7.78 10.76 28.65
N MET A 359 6.72 9.98 28.37
CA MET A 359 6.68 8.86 27.43
C MET A 359 7.51 9.11 26.16
N THR A 360 7.38 10.29 25.55
CA THR A 360 8.10 10.64 24.31
C THR A 360 9.61 10.71 24.50
N VAL A 361 10.07 11.20 25.66
CA VAL A 361 11.50 11.26 26.02
C VAL A 361 12.01 9.86 26.33
N ARG A 362 11.23 9.03 27.05
CA ARG A 362 11.58 7.62 27.32
C ARG A 362 11.76 6.82 26.02
N ALA A 363 10.80 6.93 25.09
CA ALA A 363 10.86 6.26 23.79
C ALA A 363 12.08 6.72 22.96
N LYS A 364 12.35 8.04 22.89
CA LYS A 364 13.54 8.55 22.18
C LYS A 364 14.85 8.17 22.87
N ALA A 365 14.88 8.10 24.20
CA ALA A 365 16.04 7.64 24.97
C ALA A 365 16.34 6.17 24.64
N CYS A 366 15.35 5.28 24.76
CA CYS A 366 15.44 3.88 24.34
C CYS A 366 15.98 3.77 22.90
N ALA A 367 15.30 4.39 21.92
CA ALA A 367 15.68 4.35 20.50
C ALA A 367 17.08 4.94 20.19
N ARG A 368 17.68 5.71 21.10
CA ARG A 368 19.06 6.19 21.00
C ARG A 368 20.07 5.21 21.62
N LEU A 369 19.72 4.48 22.68
CA LEU A 369 20.60 3.45 23.28
C LEU A 369 21.07 2.42 22.24
N GLY A 370 20.19 1.99 21.34
CA GLY A 370 20.51 1.06 20.26
C GLY A 370 21.65 1.52 19.32
N GLN A 371 21.91 2.82 19.27
CA GLN A 371 22.83 3.44 18.30
C GLN A 371 24.27 3.56 18.81
N PHE A 372 24.54 3.22 20.08
CA PHE A 372 25.85 3.40 20.73
C PHE A 372 26.85 2.26 20.44
N ARG A 373 27.55 2.35 19.30
CA ARG A 373 28.45 1.31 18.76
C ARG A 373 29.86 1.20 19.38
N SER A 374 30.16 1.82 20.53
CA SER A 374 31.52 1.79 21.13
C SER A 374 31.56 1.92 22.66
N VAL A 375 30.46 1.64 23.34
CA VAL A 375 30.34 1.68 24.81
C VAL A 375 31.12 0.54 25.45
N ASP A 376 31.65 0.78 26.65
CA ASP A 376 32.33 -0.25 27.44
C ASP A 376 31.32 -1.32 27.88
N TYR A 377 31.59 -2.60 27.61
CA TYR A 377 30.69 -3.70 27.92
C TYR A 377 30.24 -3.71 29.39
N LYS A 378 31.07 -3.19 30.32
CA LYS A 378 30.69 -3.08 31.75
C LYS A 378 29.45 -2.20 32.00
N TYR A 379 29.16 -1.22 31.14
CA TYR A 379 27.97 -0.36 31.23
C TYR A 379 26.81 -0.97 30.44
N LEU A 380 27.10 -1.55 29.27
CA LEU A 380 26.12 -2.28 28.47
C LEU A 380 25.51 -3.45 29.28
N SER A 381 26.31 -4.23 30.00
CA SER A 381 25.81 -5.32 30.85
C SER A 381 25.05 -4.83 32.09
N GLN A 382 25.16 -3.56 32.47
CA GLN A 382 24.38 -3.00 33.59
C GLN A 382 22.92 -2.71 33.21
N THR A 383 22.58 -2.55 31.92
CA THR A 383 21.20 -2.26 31.49
C THR A 383 20.20 -3.37 31.81
N PHE A 384 20.70 -4.59 32.02
CA PHE A 384 19.94 -5.76 32.47
C PHE A 384 20.24 -6.16 33.93
N SER A 385 21.00 -5.37 34.68
CA SER A 385 21.27 -5.64 36.10
C SER A 385 20.14 -5.15 36.99
N LYS A 386 19.43 -6.09 37.63
CA LYS A 386 18.45 -5.79 38.71
C LYS A 386 19.13 -5.48 40.07
N GLN A 387 20.45 -5.29 40.12
CA GLN A 387 21.21 -4.91 41.32
C GLN A 387 22.22 -3.77 41.05
N ILE A 388 22.14 -2.70 41.86
CA ILE A 388 23.16 -1.65 41.90
C ILE A 388 24.46 -2.26 42.45
N MET A 389 25.53 -2.27 41.65
CA MET A 389 26.77 -2.98 41.99
C MET A 389 27.60 -2.30 43.08
N ALA A 390 27.22 -2.53 44.34
CA ALA A 390 27.95 -2.10 45.54
C ALA A 390 29.42 -2.62 45.62
N HIS A 391 29.84 -3.50 44.71
CA HIS A 391 31.20 -3.98 44.56
C HIS A 391 32.18 -2.97 43.92
N LEU A 392 31.71 -1.83 43.39
CA LEU A 392 32.56 -0.70 42.99
C LEU A 392 33.01 0.19 44.17
N ARG A 393 32.85 -0.28 45.41
CA ARG A 393 33.51 0.32 46.58
C ARG A 393 35.04 0.22 46.45
N VAL A 394 35.65 1.30 46.00
CA VAL A 394 37.09 1.52 46.13
C VAL A 394 37.44 1.51 47.63
N ASP A 395 38.21 0.52 48.07
CA ASP A 395 38.80 0.50 49.42
C ASP A 395 39.79 1.66 49.57
N VAL A 396 39.31 2.79 50.09
CA VAL A 396 40.14 3.96 50.39
C VAL A 396 41.17 3.56 51.44
N ALA A 397 42.45 3.58 51.04
CA ALA A 397 43.56 3.04 51.83
C ALA A 397 43.60 3.61 53.27
N PRO A 398 43.87 2.78 54.30
CA PRO A 398 43.44 3.03 55.67
C PRO A 398 44.26 4.10 56.42
N LYS A 399 43.90 5.37 56.22
CA LYS A 399 44.24 6.45 57.17
C LYS A 399 43.34 6.39 58.41
N ASN A 400 43.64 5.49 59.35
CA ASN A 400 43.45 5.68 60.80
C ASN A 400 43.94 4.47 61.62
N LEU A 401 45.20 4.49 62.05
CA LEU A 401 45.76 3.54 63.02
C LEU A 401 45.44 3.97 64.47
N ALA A 402 44.21 3.76 64.95
CA ALA A 402 43.86 3.80 66.39
C ALA A 402 42.43 3.30 66.71
N ALA A 403 42.14 2.00 66.59
CA ALA A 403 40.90 1.41 67.13
C ALA A 403 41.12 -0.04 67.61
N GLY A 404 40.81 -0.31 68.88
CA GLY A 404 41.06 -1.61 69.52
C GLY A 404 40.06 -2.70 69.10
N PRO A 405 40.42 -4.00 69.22
CA PRO A 405 39.58 -5.11 68.75
C PRO A 405 38.19 -5.16 69.40
N ALA A 406 38.02 -4.66 70.62
CA ALA A 406 36.74 -4.61 71.31
C ALA A 406 35.66 -3.77 70.58
N GLN A 407 36.04 -2.67 69.92
CA GLN A 407 35.09 -1.84 69.16
C GLN A 407 34.58 -2.53 67.90
N LYS A 408 35.41 -3.35 67.24
CA LYS A 408 35.03 -4.10 66.04
C LYS A 408 33.95 -5.16 66.32
N ALA A 409 33.88 -5.69 67.55
CA ALA A 409 32.80 -6.60 67.95
C ALA A 409 31.46 -5.87 68.13
N ALA A 410 31.45 -4.75 68.86
CA ALA A 410 30.24 -3.98 69.12
C ALA A 410 29.60 -3.41 67.84
N GLN A 411 30.41 -2.98 66.88
CA GLN A 411 29.93 -2.43 65.61
C GLN A 411 29.35 -3.51 64.68
N ARG A 412 29.88 -4.74 64.72
CA ARG A 412 29.40 -5.88 63.91
C ARG A 412 28.08 -6.48 64.44
N ALA A 413 27.78 -6.30 65.72
CA ALA A 413 26.52 -6.75 66.34
C ALA A 413 25.30 -5.88 65.99
N LYS A 414 25.51 -4.67 65.43
CA LYS A 414 24.44 -3.72 65.08
C LYS A 414 24.04 -3.74 63.60
N LEU A 415 24.31 -4.87 62.92
CA LEU A 415 24.12 -5.07 61.47
C LEU A 415 23.18 -6.25 61.16
N ILE A 416 22.30 -6.58 62.09
CA ILE A 416 21.09 -7.38 61.84
C ILE A 416 20.01 -6.41 61.37
N ALA A 417 19.42 -6.66 60.20
CA ALA A 417 18.38 -5.81 59.63
C ALA A 417 17.05 -5.99 60.37
N THR A 418 16.68 -5.01 61.19
CA THR A 418 15.28 -4.81 61.63
C THR A 418 14.51 -4.04 60.54
N PRO A 419 13.40 -4.58 60.00
CA PRO A 419 12.61 -3.90 58.99
C PRO A 419 11.61 -2.93 59.63
N GLU A 420 12.06 -1.71 59.92
CA GLU A 420 11.20 -0.58 60.27
C GLU A 420 11.52 0.61 59.34
N GLY A 421 10.49 1.36 58.94
CA GLY A 421 10.58 2.43 57.95
C GLY A 421 11.04 3.78 58.51
N ASP A 422 10.94 4.80 57.65
CA ASP A 422 11.26 6.21 57.92
C ASP A 422 12.67 6.47 58.48
N GLN A 423 13.64 6.48 57.57
CA GLN A 423 14.78 7.39 57.67
C GLN A 423 14.81 8.28 56.42
N ASP A 424 14.72 9.59 56.64
CA ASP A 424 14.89 10.62 55.60
C ASP A 424 16.35 10.63 55.10
N VAL A 425 16.69 9.70 54.21
CA VAL A 425 17.94 9.74 53.46
C VAL A 425 17.82 10.90 52.47
N THR A 426 18.53 12.00 52.74
CA THR A 426 18.43 13.19 51.90
C THR A 426 18.86 12.86 50.46
N ALA A 427 18.02 13.22 49.48
CA ALA A 427 18.13 12.76 48.10
C ALA A 427 19.46 13.08 47.38
N GLN A 428 20.30 13.95 47.97
CA GLN A 428 21.66 14.22 47.50
C GLN A 428 22.69 13.14 47.87
N GLN A 429 22.44 12.28 48.87
CA GLN A 429 23.37 11.23 49.28
C GLN A 429 23.19 9.90 48.52
N VAL A 430 22.04 9.68 47.86
CA VAL A 430 21.78 8.46 47.08
C VAL A 430 22.58 8.46 45.77
N ARG A 431 22.71 9.62 45.11
CA ARG A 431 23.48 9.87 43.86
C ARG A 431 24.99 9.55 43.91
N LEU A 432 25.48 8.95 44.99
CA LEU A 432 26.88 8.55 45.20
C LEU A 432 27.12 7.04 44.97
N LEU A 433 26.10 6.28 44.56
CA LEU A 433 26.17 4.83 44.33
C LEU A 433 25.70 4.37 42.95
N ASP A 434 24.94 5.20 42.23
CA ASP A 434 24.22 4.79 41.02
C ASP A 434 25.04 5.03 39.75
N SER A 435 25.07 4.02 38.90
CA SER A 435 25.34 4.17 37.47
C SER A 435 23.98 4.22 36.78
N GLY A 436 23.67 5.31 36.09
CA GLY A 436 22.40 5.48 35.35
C GLY A 436 22.10 4.39 34.33
N ALA A 437 23.12 3.64 33.91
CA ALA A 437 22.97 2.44 33.08
C ALA A 437 22.33 1.24 33.80
N CYS A 438 22.17 1.25 35.14
CA CYS A 438 21.65 0.08 35.87
C CYS A 438 20.15 -0.13 35.62
N GLY A 439 19.78 -1.29 35.08
CA GLY A 439 18.36 -1.67 34.87
C GLY A 439 17.64 -0.92 33.75
N ALA A 440 18.33 -0.07 32.97
CA ALA A 440 17.68 0.82 32.01
C ALA A 440 16.83 0.09 30.93
N PHE A 441 17.28 -1.05 30.40
CA PHE A 441 16.45 -1.84 29.48
C PHE A 441 15.36 -2.64 30.20
N VAL A 442 15.56 -3.01 31.46
CA VAL A 442 14.49 -3.60 32.28
C VAL A 442 13.33 -2.61 32.42
N HIS A 443 13.61 -1.34 32.76
CA HIS A 443 12.59 -0.30 32.82
C HIS A 443 11.98 0.06 31.47
N GLY A 444 12.76 0.04 30.37
CA GLY A 444 12.23 0.26 29.02
C GLY A 444 11.31 -0.86 28.52
N LEU A 445 11.50 -2.11 28.97
CA LEU A 445 10.63 -3.25 28.68
C LEU A 445 9.43 -3.34 29.64
N GLU A 446 9.60 -2.98 30.91
CA GLU A 446 8.54 -2.95 31.92
C GLU A 446 7.69 -1.63 31.87
N ASP A 447 7.80 -0.82 30.80
CA ASP A 447 7.12 0.48 30.66
C ASP A 447 5.60 0.35 30.45
N GLU A 448 4.85 1.35 30.93
CA GLU A 448 3.39 1.43 30.77
C GLU A 448 2.93 1.65 29.30
N TYR A 449 3.81 2.09 28.41
CA TYR A 449 3.49 2.42 27.02
C TYR A 449 4.24 1.55 25.98
N GLN A 450 3.48 0.99 25.03
CA GLN A 450 3.99 0.15 23.94
C GLN A 450 5.13 0.80 23.13
N ASP A 451 5.12 2.12 22.96
CA ASP A 451 6.09 2.84 22.13
C ASP A 451 7.49 2.80 22.76
N VAL A 452 7.54 2.82 24.10
CA VAL A 452 8.79 2.66 24.87
C VAL A 452 9.22 1.20 24.86
N ARG A 453 8.29 0.25 25.07
CA ARG A 453 8.56 -1.20 25.01
C ARG A 453 9.17 -1.60 23.65
N ASN A 454 8.58 -1.15 22.54
CA ASN A 454 9.10 -1.37 21.19
C ASN A 454 10.46 -0.69 20.96
N ALA A 455 10.61 0.58 21.34
CA ALA A 455 11.89 1.29 21.21
C ALA A 455 13.02 0.64 22.02
N ALA A 456 12.71 -0.02 23.13
CA ALA A 456 13.65 -0.84 23.89
C ALA A 456 13.97 -2.15 23.15
N ILE A 457 12.98 -2.90 22.67
CA ILE A 457 13.15 -4.15 21.90
C ILE A 457 14.06 -3.94 20.68
N ASP A 458 13.79 -2.94 19.84
CA ASP A 458 14.61 -2.66 18.64
C ASP A 458 16.04 -2.21 18.99
N SER A 459 16.22 -1.56 20.14
CA SER A 459 17.54 -1.12 20.61
C SER A 459 18.36 -2.25 21.20
N ILE A 460 17.73 -3.14 21.96
CA ILE A 460 18.31 -4.40 22.43
C ILE A 460 18.72 -5.23 21.21
N ARG A 461 17.86 -5.32 20.19
CA ARG A 461 18.15 -5.99 18.91
C ARG A 461 19.39 -5.42 18.21
N GLU A 462 19.47 -4.12 17.92
CA GLU A 462 20.63 -3.54 17.22
C GLU A 462 21.94 -3.76 18.01
N LEU A 463 21.90 -3.66 19.35
CA LEU A 463 23.05 -3.95 20.22
C LEU A 463 23.42 -5.44 20.19
N CYS A 464 22.47 -6.37 20.30
CA CYS A 464 22.70 -7.81 20.18
C CYS A 464 23.25 -8.21 18.80
N LEU A 465 22.84 -7.50 17.74
CA LEU A 465 23.35 -7.69 16.38
C LEU A 465 24.80 -7.19 16.20
N HIS A 466 25.36 -6.46 17.18
CA HIS A 466 26.73 -5.93 17.17
C HIS A 466 27.63 -6.57 18.25
N TYR A 467 27.08 -6.91 19.42
CA TYR A 467 27.79 -7.50 20.55
C TYR A 467 27.23 -8.90 20.86
N PRO A 468 27.81 -10.00 20.33
CA PRO A 468 27.28 -11.36 20.55
C PRO A 468 27.27 -11.82 22.01
N GLU A 469 28.13 -11.27 22.87
CA GLU A 469 28.12 -11.54 24.32
C GLU A 469 26.93 -10.91 25.04
N PHE A 470 26.26 -9.93 24.43
CA PHE A 470 25.09 -9.25 24.98
C PHE A 470 23.78 -10.01 24.71
N SER A 471 23.69 -10.75 23.60
CA SER A 471 22.46 -11.49 23.25
C SER A 471 22.10 -12.59 24.25
N LEU A 472 23.11 -13.23 24.86
CA LEU A 472 22.91 -14.21 25.94
C LEU A 472 22.34 -13.57 27.22
N LEU A 473 22.62 -12.29 27.47
CA LEU A 473 22.08 -11.54 28.62
C LEU A 473 20.70 -10.94 28.31
N ALA A 474 20.42 -10.64 27.05
CA ALA A 474 19.12 -10.15 26.58
C ALA A 474 18.07 -11.24 26.39
N LEU A 475 18.48 -12.51 26.27
CA LEU A 475 17.62 -13.61 25.83
C LEU A 475 16.35 -13.77 26.68
N ASP A 476 16.50 -13.90 28.00
CA ASP A 476 15.38 -14.12 28.91
C ASP A 476 14.37 -12.96 28.83
N TYR A 477 14.87 -11.73 28.90
CA TYR A 477 14.07 -10.49 28.77
C TYR A 477 13.35 -10.38 27.42
N MET A 478 13.94 -10.86 26.34
CA MET A 478 13.32 -10.88 25.01
C MET A 478 12.23 -11.96 24.89
N VAL A 479 12.37 -13.07 25.60
CA VAL A 479 11.37 -14.15 25.65
C VAL A 479 10.22 -13.80 26.60
N ASP A 480 10.46 -13.06 27.69
CA ASP A 480 9.39 -12.50 28.54
C ASP A 480 8.40 -11.63 27.73
N MET A 481 8.93 -10.82 26.78
CA MET A 481 8.11 -10.00 25.87
C MET A 481 7.26 -10.80 24.88
N PHE A 482 7.45 -12.12 24.75
CA PHE A 482 6.55 -12.98 23.98
C PHE A 482 5.19 -13.16 24.66
N MET A 483 5.05 -12.75 25.93
CA MET A 483 3.79 -12.80 26.70
C MET A 483 3.26 -11.39 27.03
N ASP A 484 3.69 -10.36 26.30
CA ASP A 484 3.15 -9.01 26.42
C ASP A 484 1.65 -8.94 26.08
N GLU A 485 0.91 -8.09 26.80
CA GLU A 485 -0.53 -7.90 26.60
C GLU A 485 -0.89 -7.30 25.22
N ILE A 486 0.08 -6.72 24.51
CA ILE A 486 -0.10 -6.02 23.22
C ILE A 486 0.51 -6.82 22.07
N ASP A 487 -0.33 -7.17 21.10
CA ASP A 487 -0.01 -8.03 19.95
C ASP A 487 1.19 -7.52 19.15
N TYR A 488 1.28 -6.19 18.96
CA TYR A 488 2.38 -5.53 18.27
C TYR A 488 3.72 -5.63 19.00
N VAL A 489 3.72 -5.62 20.35
CA VAL A 489 4.93 -5.80 21.16
C VAL A 489 5.41 -7.26 21.07
N ARG A 490 4.50 -8.24 21.17
CA ARG A 490 4.80 -9.67 20.94
C ARG A 490 5.42 -9.89 19.55
N LEU A 491 4.82 -9.28 18.52
CA LEU A 491 5.28 -9.36 17.13
C LEU A 491 6.70 -8.77 16.95
N ASN A 492 6.99 -7.62 17.56
CA ASN A 492 8.33 -7.03 17.50
C ASN A 492 9.35 -7.91 18.25
N ALA A 493 9.03 -8.38 19.45
CA ALA A 493 9.91 -9.26 20.22
C ALA A 493 10.30 -10.53 19.43
N LEU A 494 9.30 -11.23 18.86
CA LEU A 494 9.50 -12.43 18.02
C LEU A 494 10.37 -12.14 16.80
N THR A 495 10.01 -11.13 16.01
CA THR A 495 10.75 -10.80 14.77
C THR A 495 12.15 -10.27 15.07
N SER A 496 12.34 -9.59 16.20
CA SER A 496 13.65 -9.11 16.66
C SER A 496 14.56 -10.22 17.15
N LEU A 497 14.07 -11.17 17.95
CA LEU A 497 14.87 -12.32 18.38
C LEU A 497 15.17 -13.28 17.21
N TYR A 498 14.26 -13.40 16.23
CA TYR A 498 14.49 -14.11 14.97
C TYR A 498 15.66 -13.50 14.17
N LYS A 499 15.70 -12.15 14.09
CA LYS A 499 16.79 -11.42 13.41
C LYS A 499 18.14 -11.58 14.13
N ILE A 500 18.16 -11.72 15.45
CA ILE A 500 19.36 -12.10 16.22
C ILE A 500 19.77 -13.55 15.91
N GLY A 501 18.84 -14.50 16.04
CA GLY A 501 19.09 -15.94 15.82
C GLY A 501 19.52 -16.28 14.39
N SER A 502 19.15 -15.44 13.42
CA SER A 502 19.60 -15.54 12.02
C SER A 502 21.11 -15.26 11.84
N LYS A 503 21.78 -14.58 12.79
CA LYS A 503 23.25 -14.38 12.76
C LYS A 503 24.02 -15.46 13.52
N ALA A 504 23.47 -15.95 14.63
CA ALA A 504 24.06 -16.98 15.46
C ALA A 504 22.94 -17.80 16.12
N PRO A 505 22.97 -19.14 16.07
CA PRO A 505 21.89 -19.98 16.57
C PRO A 505 21.71 -19.78 18.08
N ILE A 506 20.46 -19.54 18.49
CA ILE A 506 20.07 -19.38 19.89
C ILE A 506 19.61 -20.73 20.41
N THR A 507 20.14 -21.18 21.55
CA THR A 507 19.65 -22.37 22.24
C THR A 507 18.58 -21.98 23.25
N PHE A 508 17.39 -22.59 23.16
CA PHE A 508 16.36 -22.46 24.19
C PHE A 508 16.46 -23.61 25.19
N ASP A 509 16.28 -23.28 26.47
CA ASP A 509 16.00 -24.25 27.51
C ASP A 509 14.52 -24.70 27.51
N THR A 510 14.13 -25.50 28.50
CA THR A 510 12.76 -26.02 28.60
C THR A 510 11.72 -24.93 28.92
N GLU A 511 12.07 -23.87 29.66
CA GLU A 511 11.13 -22.82 30.06
C GLU A 511 10.91 -21.81 28.93
N GLN A 512 12.00 -21.32 28.33
CA GLN A 512 11.98 -20.46 27.15
C GLN A 512 11.23 -21.11 25.97
N LEU A 513 11.42 -22.41 25.78
CA LEU A 513 10.69 -23.18 24.76
C LEU A 513 9.20 -23.28 25.09
N GLN A 514 8.80 -23.59 26.33
CA GLN A 514 7.39 -23.69 26.71
C GLN A 514 6.65 -22.35 26.60
N ILE A 515 7.30 -21.23 26.94
CA ILE A 515 6.79 -19.88 26.69
C ILE A 515 6.52 -19.71 25.19
N THR A 516 7.53 -19.95 24.34
CA THR A 516 7.42 -19.79 22.88
C THR A 516 6.36 -20.70 22.25
N LEU A 517 6.22 -21.94 22.73
CA LEU A 517 5.18 -22.87 22.28
C LEU A 517 3.78 -22.43 22.71
N GLY A 518 3.63 -21.67 23.81
CA GLY A 518 2.37 -21.05 24.21
C GLY A 518 1.87 -19.98 23.23
N VAL A 519 2.78 -19.22 22.62
CA VAL A 519 2.44 -18.19 21.62
C VAL A 519 1.85 -18.78 20.33
N LEU A 520 2.04 -20.09 20.08
CA LEU A 520 1.36 -20.79 18.98
C LEU A 520 -0.18 -20.80 19.13
N GLU A 521 -0.71 -20.53 20.33
CA GLU A 521 -2.15 -20.45 20.57
C GLU A 521 -2.77 -19.06 20.35
N ASP A 522 -1.97 -18.05 19.99
CA ASP A 522 -2.39 -16.66 19.82
C ASP A 522 -3.55 -16.50 18.82
N ALA A 523 -4.38 -15.48 19.04
CA ALA A 523 -5.47 -15.12 18.14
C ALA A 523 -4.94 -14.50 16.83
N ASP A 524 -3.89 -13.68 16.88
CA ASP A 524 -3.33 -13.05 15.70
C ASP A 524 -2.48 -14.05 14.88
N ARG A 525 -2.80 -14.12 13.60
CA ARG A 525 -2.12 -14.95 12.61
C ARG A 525 -0.70 -14.49 12.33
N ASP A 526 -0.44 -13.18 12.29
CA ASP A 526 0.89 -12.67 11.97
C ASP A 526 1.88 -12.88 13.15
N VAL A 527 1.35 -12.91 14.39
CA VAL A 527 2.08 -13.36 15.59
C VAL A 527 2.37 -14.87 15.53
N ARG A 528 1.39 -15.71 15.14
CA ARG A 528 1.63 -17.16 14.92
C ARG A 528 2.65 -17.43 13.82
N GLU A 529 2.55 -16.79 12.64
CA GLU A 529 3.53 -16.93 11.56
C GLU A 529 4.94 -16.49 12.02
N SER A 530 5.02 -15.42 12.82
CA SER A 530 6.30 -14.95 13.39
C SER A 530 6.84 -15.89 14.47
N THR A 531 5.98 -16.58 15.22
CA THR A 531 6.37 -17.64 16.17
C THR A 531 6.91 -18.86 15.44
N HIS A 532 6.27 -19.27 14.34
CA HIS A 532 6.80 -20.31 13.45
C HIS A 532 8.21 -19.95 12.94
N ARG A 533 8.42 -18.70 12.48
CA ARG A 533 9.74 -18.21 12.07
C ARG A 533 10.74 -18.12 13.23
N MET A 534 10.34 -17.71 14.43
CA MET A 534 11.24 -17.72 15.60
C MET A 534 11.79 -19.13 15.86
N LEU A 535 10.93 -20.14 15.81
CA LEU A 535 11.33 -21.54 15.93
C LEU A 535 12.22 -22.02 14.75
N GLU A 536 12.18 -21.35 13.58
CA GLU A 536 13.11 -21.59 12.47
C GLU A 536 14.58 -21.25 12.78
N VAL A 537 14.92 -20.52 13.85
CA VAL A 537 16.33 -20.24 14.22
C VAL A 537 16.77 -20.85 15.57
N VAL A 538 15.85 -21.40 16.35
CA VAL A 538 16.12 -21.99 17.67
C VAL A 538 16.78 -23.37 17.58
N THR A 539 17.70 -23.65 18.50
CA THR A 539 18.18 -25.00 18.85
C THR A 539 17.60 -25.43 20.20
N MET A 540 17.08 -26.65 20.29
CA MET A 540 16.48 -27.19 21.51
C MET A 540 17.56 -27.88 22.36
N ALA A 541 17.60 -27.59 23.67
CA ALA A 541 18.60 -28.18 24.57
C ALA A 541 18.37 -29.69 24.85
N THR A 542 17.16 -30.21 24.69
CA THR A 542 16.76 -31.57 25.14
C THR A 542 15.85 -32.29 24.14
N ALA A 543 15.83 -33.63 24.20
CA ALA A 543 14.91 -34.46 23.42
C ALA A 543 13.45 -34.26 23.86
N ASP A 544 13.20 -34.05 25.16
CA ASP A 544 11.86 -33.76 25.69
C ASP A 544 11.29 -32.45 25.13
N GLY A 545 12.16 -31.48 24.81
CA GLY A 545 11.81 -30.26 24.09
C GLY A 545 11.32 -30.53 22.66
N MET A 546 11.93 -31.48 21.95
CA MET A 546 11.46 -31.91 20.62
C MET A 546 10.08 -32.57 20.70
N THR A 547 9.87 -33.49 21.63
CA THR A 547 8.55 -34.13 21.84
C THR A 547 7.47 -33.10 22.21
N SER A 548 7.83 -32.10 23.03
CA SER A 548 6.95 -30.97 23.37
C SER A 548 6.60 -30.13 22.14
N PHE A 549 7.61 -29.73 21.34
CA PHE A 549 7.41 -29.00 20.09
C PHE A 549 6.49 -29.74 19.12
N LEU A 550 6.70 -31.05 18.92
CA LEU A 550 5.85 -31.85 18.03
C LEU A 550 4.41 -31.89 18.54
N SER A 551 4.19 -32.11 19.83
CA SER A 551 2.84 -32.12 20.41
C SER A 551 2.12 -30.77 20.27
N SER A 552 2.80 -29.66 20.54
CA SER A 552 2.25 -28.30 20.36
C SER A 552 1.96 -27.98 18.90
N ILE A 553 2.86 -28.33 17.97
CA ILE A 553 2.67 -28.12 16.53
C ILE A 553 1.53 -28.99 15.98
N GLU A 554 1.37 -30.22 16.46
CA GLU A 554 0.24 -31.09 16.11
C GLU A 554 -1.11 -30.56 16.65
N SER A 555 -1.11 -29.92 17.82
CA SER A 555 -2.28 -29.21 18.35
C SER A 555 -2.60 -27.97 17.50
N ASN A 556 -1.58 -27.17 17.18
CA ASN A 556 -1.70 -25.97 16.36
C ASN A 556 -2.25 -26.30 14.94
N MET A 557 -1.73 -27.33 14.28
CA MET A 557 -2.25 -27.87 13.02
C MET A 557 -3.75 -28.19 13.06
N LYS A 558 -4.24 -28.76 14.17
CA LYS A 558 -5.66 -29.12 14.34
C LYS A 558 -6.55 -27.90 14.65
N ARG A 559 -5.96 -26.82 15.17
CA ARG A 559 -6.65 -25.58 15.58
C ARG A 559 -6.69 -24.51 14.49
N PHE A 560 -5.62 -24.40 13.69
CA PHE A 560 -5.46 -23.39 12.62
C PHE A 560 -4.97 -24.02 11.29
N PRO A 561 -5.79 -24.81 10.58
CA PRO A 561 -5.39 -25.45 9.32
C PRO A 561 -4.93 -24.48 8.22
N GLU A 562 -5.38 -23.22 8.27
CA GLU A 562 -4.98 -22.13 7.37
C GLU A 562 -3.49 -21.74 7.45
N ASP A 563 -2.78 -22.15 8.51
CA ASP A 563 -1.38 -21.82 8.73
C ASP A 563 -0.40 -22.94 8.28
N GLN A 564 -0.92 -24.03 7.70
CA GLN A 564 -0.20 -25.22 7.20
C GLN A 564 1.17 -24.90 6.57
N LEU A 565 1.24 -23.95 5.64
CA LEU A 565 2.48 -23.65 4.90
C LEU A 565 3.58 -23.09 5.81
N SER A 566 3.22 -22.23 6.77
CA SER A 566 4.18 -21.67 7.74
C SER A 566 4.65 -22.72 8.75
N ILE A 567 3.74 -23.62 9.15
CA ILE A 567 4.07 -24.78 10.00
C ILE A 567 5.04 -25.71 9.28
N TYR A 568 4.79 -26.02 8.01
CA TYR A 568 5.68 -26.86 7.19
C TYR A 568 7.07 -26.24 6.97
N GLN A 569 7.16 -24.91 6.83
CA GLN A 569 8.44 -24.18 6.77
C GLN A 569 9.19 -24.23 8.11
N CYS A 570 8.49 -24.04 9.23
CA CYS A 570 9.04 -24.25 10.58
C CYS A 570 9.60 -25.66 10.76
N ILE A 571 8.79 -26.69 10.47
CA ILE A 571 9.16 -28.10 10.57
C ILE A 571 10.38 -28.42 9.68
N ARG A 572 10.46 -27.89 8.46
CA ARG A 572 11.64 -28.03 7.57
C ARG A 572 12.91 -27.57 8.29
N SER A 573 12.91 -26.33 8.78
CA SER A 573 14.08 -25.68 9.39
C SER A 573 14.47 -26.34 10.72
N VAL A 574 13.49 -26.73 11.54
CA VAL A 574 13.72 -27.49 12.78
C VAL A 574 14.30 -28.88 12.49
N GLY A 575 13.77 -29.60 11.49
CA GLY A 575 14.30 -30.90 11.06
C GLY A 575 15.77 -30.85 10.65
N ARG A 576 16.16 -29.84 9.86
CA ARG A 576 17.56 -29.62 9.42
C ARG A 576 18.57 -29.36 10.55
N ARG A 577 18.14 -29.05 11.78
CA ARG A 577 19.05 -28.85 12.93
C ARG A 577 19.09 -30.00 13.94
N HIS A 578 18.05 -30.82 14.01
CA HIS A 578 17.83 -31.71 15.17
C HIS A 578 17.86 -33.21 14.83
N GLY A 579 18.54 -33.62 13.75
CA GLY A 579 18.55 -35.01 13.27
C GLY A 579 18.82 -36.09 14.34
N VAL A 580 19.71 -35.79 15.30
CA VAL A 580 20.03 -36.67 16.44
C VAL A 580 18.82 -36.97 17.33
N PHE A 581 17.93 -36.00 17.57
CA PHE A 581 16.69 -36.24 18.31
C PHE A 581 15.67 -36.97 17.45
N ILE A 582 15.55 -36.59 16.16
CA ILE A 582 14.57 -37.18 15.23
C ILE A 582 14.83 -38.68 15.02
N GLU A 583 16.09 -39.13 14.94
CA GLU A 583 16.43 -40.57 14.83
C GLU A 583 15.70 -41.43 15.88
N SER A 584 15.55 -40.93 17.11
CA SER A 584 14.92 -41.66 18.21
C SER A 584 13.38 -41.71 18.15
N ILE A 585 12.74 -40.77 17.44
CA ILE A 585 11.27 -40.58 17.45
C ILE A 585 10.61 -41.04 16.12
N VAL A 586 11.39 -41.22 15.04
CA VAL A 586 10.91 -41.67 13.70
C VAL A 586 9.96 -42.87 13.75
N ALA A 587 10.24 -43.86 14.60
CA ALA A 587 9.42 -45.06 14.73
C ALA A 587 8.05 -44.79 15.39
N GLU A 588 7.98 -43.83 16.31
CA GLU A 588 6.74 -43.42 16.98
C GLU A 588 5.88 -42.58 16.03
N MET A 589 6.45 -41.56 15.38
CA MET A 589 5.77 -40.70 14.39
C MET A 589 5.11 -41.53 13.28
N LEU A 590 5.86 -42.48 12.69
CA LEU A 590 5.38 -43.32 11.60
C LEU A 590 4.57 -44.54 12.06
N ASN A 591 4.35 -44.71 13.38
CA ASN A 591 3.60 -45.83 14.00
C ASN A 591 4.15 -47.22 13.62
N LEU A 592 5.47 -47.41 13.73
CA LEU A 592 6.21 -48.60 13.30
C LEU A 592 6.46 -49.58 14.46
N ASP A 593 5.58 -50.56 14.68
CA ASP A 593 5.89 -51.72 15.54
C ASP A 593 6.68 -52.78 14.75
N ALA A 594 7.86 -53.14 15.26
CA ALA A 594 8.77 -54.14 14.70
C ALA A 594 8.16 -55.57 14.55
N LYS A 595 6.96 -55.83 15.08
CA LYS A 595 6.22 -57.10 14.93
C LYS A 595 5.24 -57.12 13.75
N TYR A 596 4.89 -55.97 13.20
CA TYR A 596 3.83 -55.83 12.19
C TYR A 596 4.38 -55.20 10.90
N LEU A 597 3.66 -55.36 9.78
CA LEU A 597 4.00 -54.62 8.56
C LEU A 597 3.53 -53.16 8.71
N PRO A 598 4.35 -52.16 8.34
CA PRO A 598 3.94 -50.76 8.32
C PRO A 598 2.71 -50.54 7.43
N ILE A 599 1.71 -49.83 7.95
CA ILE A 599 0.49 -49.47 7.22
C ILE A 599 0.72 -48.13 6.50
N GLU A 600 0.44 -48.10 5.20
CA GLU A 600 0.58 -46.92 4.35
C GLU A 600 -0.42 -45.83 4.80
N GLN A 601 0.07 -44.76 5.42
CA GLN A 601 -0.76 -43.66 5.94
C GLN A 601 -1.22 -42.72 4.81
N ASN A 602 -2.34 -42.02 5.03
CA ASN A 602 -2.96 -41.13 4.03
C ASN A 602 -2.10 -39.88 3.75
N VAL A 603 -1.72 -39.69 2.48
CA VAL A 603 -0.88 -38.57 2.01
C VAL A 603 -1.56 -37.20 2.15
N GLU A 604 -2.90 -37.16 2.24
CA GLU A 604 -3.66 -35.93 2.50
C GLU A 604 -3.80 -35.59 4.00
N ASP A 605 -3.28 -36.42 4.92
CA ASP A 605 -3.20 -36.04 6.33
C ASP A 605 -2.05 -35.04 6.55
N MET A 606 -2.40 -33.85 7.05
CA MET A 606 -1.46 -32.78 7.36
C MET A 606 -0.46 -33.14 8.45
N GLN A 607 -0.83 -33.98 9.41
CA GLN A 607 0.09 -34.44 10.46
C GLN A 607 1.21 -35.29 9.84
N TYR A 608 0.82 -36.29 9.05
CA TYR A 608 1.73 -37.18 8.34
C TYR A 608 2.57 -36.45 7.29
N GLY A 609 1.99 -35.48 6.58
CA GLY A 609 2.72 -34.59 5.69
C GLY A 609 3.83 -33.82 6.42
N GLY A 610 3.51 -33.23 7.58
CA GLY A 610 4.49 -32.59 8.46
C GLY A 610 5.56 -33.57 8.99
N HIS A 611 5.16 -34.76 9.41
CA HIS A 611 6.11 -35.80 9.85
C HIS A 611 7.12 -36.16 8.76
N LEU A 612 6.67 -36.37 7.52
CA LEU A 612 7.57 -36.65 6.39
C LEU A 612 8.49 -35.46 6.07
N ILE A 613 7.99 -34.22 6.14
CA ILE A 613 8.82 -33.01 5.98
C ILE A 613 9.93 -32.97 7.04
N LEU A 614 9.62 -33.24 8.31
CA LEU A 614 10.61 -33.29 9.40
C LEU A 614 11.68 -34.35 9.13
N ILE A 615 11.23 -35.58 8.84
CA ILE A 615 12.05 -36.78 8.72
C ILE A 615 13.01 -36.68 7.53
N PHE A 616 12.55 -36.24 6.36
CA PHE A 616 13.43 -36.07 5.19
C PHE A 616 14.41 -34.90 5.38
N ASN A 617 14.02 -33.79 6.03
CA ASN A 617 14.96 -32.71 6.33
C ASN A 617 15.99 -33.13 7.40
N ALA A 618 15.60 -33.88 8.42
CA ALA A 618 16.51 -34.47 9.40
C ALA A 618 17.56 -35.38 8.74
N ALA A 619 17.15 -36.18 7.74
CA ALA A 619 18.04 -37.04 6.97
C ALA A 619 19.13 -36.31 6.16
N THR A 620 19.06 -34.97 6.01
CA THR A 620 20.18 -34.18 5.45
C THR A 620 21.35 -34.03 6.42
N THR A 621 21.10 -34.16 7.74
CA THR A 621 22.14 -34.18 8.79
C THR A 621 22.44 -35.58 9.31
N ASP A 622 21.44 -36.46 9.37
CA ASP A 622 21.60 -37.85 9.78
C ASP A 622 21.01 -38.87 8.78
N PRO A 623 21.83 -39.33 7.82
CA PRO A 623 21.41 -40.31 6.82
C PRO A 623 20.90 -41.65 7.37
N ARG A 624 21.16 -41.99 8.64
CA ARG A 624 20.74 -43.26 9.25
C ARG A 624 19.22 -43.39 9.29
N ILE A 625 18.53 -42.26 9.45
CA ILE A 625 17.07 -42.13 9.43
C ILE A 625 16.46 -42.81 8.20
N LEU A 626 17.08 -42.68 7.01
CA LEU A 626 16.58 -43.24 5.75
C LEU A 626 16.51 -44.77 5.75
N GLN A 627 17.35 -45.44 6.54
CA GLN A 627 17.38 -46.90 6.66
C GLN A 627 16.22 -47.44 7.52
N MET A 628 15.55 -46.57 8.27
CA MET A 628 14.39 -46.89 9.11
C MET A 628 13.05 -46.73 8.37
N LEU A 629 13.04 -46.13 7.17
CA LEU A 629 11.80 -45.72 6.51
C LEU A 629 11.13 -46.84 5.70
N PRO A 630 9.80 -47.03 5.80
CA PRO A 630 9.05 -47.91 4.91
C PRO A 630 9.08 -47.42 3.45
N LYS A 631 9.15 -48.34 2.49
CA LYS A 631 9.36 -48.02 1.05
C LYS A 631 8.31 -47.08 0.41
N TYR A 632 7.11 -46.99 0.97
CA TYR A 632 6.09 -46.05 0.48
C TYR A 632 6.46 -44.58 0.75
N THR A 633 7.24 -44.27 1.79
CA THR A 633 7.60 -42.88 2.10
C THR A 633 8.43 -42.23 0.99
N PHE A 634 9.25 -43.00 0.25
CA PHE A 634 9.99 -42.51 -0.92
C PHE A 634 9.07 -42.18 -2.11
N LYS A 635 7.91 -42.84 -2.25
CA LYS A 635 6.87 -42.43 -3.22
C LYS A 635 6.16 -41.17 -2.75
N HIS A 636 5.81 -41.10 -1.47
CA HIS A 636 5.15 -39.93 -0.88
C HIS A 636 6.05 -38.69 -0.93
N TYR A 637 7.37 -38.84 -0.75
CA TYR A 637 8.36 -37.79 -0.94
C TYR A 637 8.27 -37.15 -2.33
N ALA A 638 8.16 -37.94 -3.41
CA ALA A 638 8.05 -37.40 -4.76
C ALA A 638 6.78 -36.54 -4.92
N TYR A 639 5.61 -37.08 -4.55
CA TYR A 639 4.34 -36.35 -4.62
C TYR A 639 4.29 -35.11 -3.71
N LEU A 640 4.74 -35.23 -2.46
CA LEU A 640 4.71 -34.13 -1.49
C LEU A 640 5.76 -33.05 -1.78
N ARG A 641 6.88 -33.40 -2.44
CA ARG A 641 7.85 -32.41 -2.96
C ARG A 641 7.25 -31.63 -4.12
N ASP A 642 6.56 -32.28 -5.06
CA ASP A 642 5.88 -31.57 -6.16
C ASP A 642 4.73 -30.67 -5.64
N LYS A 643 4.03 -31.11 -4.58
CA LYS A 643 2.95 -30.35 -3.91
C LYS A 643 3.47 -29.20 -3.02
N TYR A 644 4.63 -29.36 -2.38
CA TYR A 644 5.24 -28.39 -1.47
C TYR A 644 6.76 -28.23 -1.71
N PRO A 645 7.21 -27.66 -2.85
CA PRO A 645 8.62 -27.66 -3.26
C PRO A 645 9.58 -27.06 -2.22
N ASN A 646 9.16 -25.96 -1.59
CA ASN A 646 9.98 -25.22 -0.62
C ASN A 646 10.02 -25.87 0.79
N CYS A 647 9.41 -27.05 0.99
CA CYS A 647 9.35 -27.73 2.29
C CYS A 647 10.29 -28.95 2.37
N PHE A 648 10.53 -29.64 1.27
CA PHE A 648 11.41 -30.83 1.23
C PHE A 648 12.87 -30.47 0.91
N PRO A 649 13.84 -31.34 1.26
CA PRO A 649 15.20 -31.21 0.76
C PRO A 649 15.32 -31.67 -0.69
N GLU A 650 16.27 -31.10 -1.41
CA GLU A 650 16.67 -31.58 -2.74
C GLU A 650 17.36 -32.96 -2.62
N PRO A 651 17.22 -33.86 -3.62
CA PRO A 651 17.90 -35.16 -3.60
C PRO A 651 19.45 -35.07 -3.51
N SER A 652 20.01 -33.91 -3.85
CA SER A 652 21.45 -33.59 -3.73
C SER A 652 21.88 -33.14 -2.32
N GLU A 653 20.95 -32.72 -1.46
CA GLU A 653 21.23 -32.30 -0.07
C GLU A 653 21.33 -33.49 0.90
N ILE A 654 21.04 -34.71 0.47
CA ILE A 654 20.94 -35.91 1.32
C ILE A 654 22.26 -36.70 1.27
N PRO A 655 23.07 -36.76 2.36
CA PRO A 655 24.34 -37.49 2.36
C PRO A 655 24.11 -39.00 2.30
N CYS A 656 24.97 -39.72 1.57
CA CYS A 656 24.70 -41.11 1.19
C CYS A 656 25.18 -42.15 2.23
N ALA A 657 24.24 -42.77 2.93
CA ALA A 657 24.48 -43.97 3.75
C ALA A 657 23.89 -45.25 3.11
N GLY A 658 24.42 -45.64 1.94
CA GLY A 658 24.08 -46.88 1.24
C GLY A 658 23.46 -46.69 -0.15
N THR A 659 23.57 -47.71 -1.00
CA THR A 659 23.14 -47.66 -2.42
C THR A 659 21.64 -47.91 -2.63
N GLN A 660 20.94 -48.52 -1.68
CA GLN A 660 19.53 -48.89 -1.84
C GLN A 660 18.54 -47.71 -1.77
N PRO A 661 18.61 -46.78 -0.77
CA PRO A 661 17.63 -45.68 -0.68
C PRO A 661 17.67 -44.73 -1.89
N LEU A 662 18.86 -44.48 -2.44
CA LEU A 662 19.02 -43.70 -3.67
C LEU A 662 18.31 -44.32 -4.87
N GLN A 663 18.35 -45.65 -5.01
CA GLN A 663 17.70 -46.33 -6.12
C GLN A 663 16.17 -46.27 -5.98
N GLU A 664 15.64 -46.31 -4.76
CA GLU A 664 14.19 -46.17 -4.52
C GLU A 664 13.72 -44.72 -4.76
N LEU A 665 14.45 -43.72 -4.24
CA LEU A 665 14.20 -42.29 -4.54
C LEU A 665 14.25 -41.99 -6.04
N ALA A 666 15.28 -42.46 -6.75
CA ALA A 666 15.40 -42.28 -8.20
C ALA A 666 14.27 -42.99 -8.96
N SER A 667 13.84 -44.18 -8.52
CA SER A 667 12.72 -44.91 -9.14
C SER A 667 11.38 -44.19 -8.93
N ALA A 668 11.15 -43.60 -7.77
CA ALA A 668 9.93 -42.82 -7.49
C ALA A 668 9.85 -41.59 -8.39
N LEU A 669 10.93 -40.80 -8.46
CA LEU A 669 11.03 -39.63 -9.36
C LEU A 669 10.88 -40.01 -10.85
N THR A 670 11.34 -41.20 -11.24
CA THR A 670 11.17 -41.71 -12.62
C THR A 670 9.73 -42.12 -12.93
N MET A 671 8.98 -42.65 -11.96
CA MET A 671 7.59 -43.08 -12.17
C MET A 671 6.61 -41.90 -12.33
N THR A 672 6.81 -40.78 -11.63
CA THR A 672 5.94 -39.60 -11.78
C THR A 672 5.91 -39.07 -13.23
N ILE A 673 7.05 -39.15 -13.92
CA ILE A 673 7.22 -38.69 -15.31
C ILE A 673 6.39 -39.54 -16.30
N ALA A 674 6.13 -40.82 -15.99
CA ALA A 674 5.43 -41.73 -16.89
C ALA A 674 3.91 -41.63 -16.83
N ASN A 675 3.33 -41.25 -15.69
CA ASN A 675 1.87 -41.30 -15.46
C ASN A 675 1.13 -40.02 -15.88
N GLY A 676 1.81 -39.02 -16.45
CA GLY A 676 1.21 -37.76 -16.90
C GLY A 676 0.53 -37.80 -18.26
N THR A 677 0.48 -38.95 -18.95
CA THR A 677 0.08 -39.04 -20.36
C THR A 677 -0.83 -40.22 -20.69
N GLU A 678 -2.08 -40.21 -20.23
CA GLU A 678 -3.13 -41.03 -20.84
C GLU A 678 -4.53 -40.44 -20.61
N TYR A 679 -5.11 -39.83 -21.65
CA TYR A 679 -6.53 -39.54 -21.80
C TYR A 679 -6.83 -39.19 -23.26
N GLU A 680 -6.69 -40.18 -24.15
CA GLU A 680 -7.26 -40.08 -25.50
C GLU A 680 -8.80 -40.21 -25.41
N MET A 681 -9.52 -39.30 -26.07
CA MET A 681 -10.95 -39.47 -26.32
C MET A 681 -11.13 -40.02 -27.73
N ASP A 682 -11.72 -41.21 -27.84
CA ASP A 682 -12.14 -41.77 -29.13
C ASP A 682 -13.09 -40.80 -29.85
N VAL A 683 -12.81 -40.56 -31.13
CA VAL A 683 -13.71 -39.85 -32.05
C VAL A 683 -13.98 -40.77 -33.24
N GLU A 684 -15.24 -41.16 -33.40
CA GLU A 684 -15.66 -42.14 -34.42
C GLU A 684 -15.35 -41.65 -35.85
N GLN A 685 -14.80 -42.54 -36.69
CA GLN A 685 -14.63 -42.30 -38.12
C GLN A 685 -15.88 -42.72 -38.91
N PRO A 686 -16.46 -41.85 -39.74
CA PRO A 686 -17.40 -42.24 -40.77
C PRO A 686 -16.74 -42.39 -42.15
N GLY A 687 -16.87 -43.59 -42.74
CA GLY A 687 -17.06 -43.80 -44.19
C GLY A 687 -15.97 -43.28 -45.15
N SER A 688 -15.11 -44.17 -45.61
CA SER A 688 -14.35 -43.97 -46.84
C SER A 688 -15.25 -44.01 -48.08
N ASP A 689 -15.06 -43.10 -49.04
CA ASP A 689 -15.24 -43.46 -50.45
C ASP A 689 -14.28 -42.69 -51.38
N THR A 690 -14.01 -43.23 -52.55
CA THR A 690 -12.84 -42.86 -53.37
C THR A 690 -13.13 -41.94 -54.56
N THR A 691 -12.27 -40.94 -54.78
CA THR A 691 -11.87 -40.54 -56.14
C THR A 691 -10.57 -39.73 -56.13
N GLN A 692 -9.71 -39.95 -57.13
CA GLN A 692 -8.45 -39.23 -57.29
C GLN A 692 -8.62 -37.99 -58.18
N SER A 693 -8.08 -36.83 -57.78
CA SER A 693 -6.86 -36.30 -58.42
C SER A 693 -6.48 -34.88 -57.94
N ARG A 694 -5.18 -34.56 -58.05
CA ARG A 694 -4.57 -33.22 -58.14
C ARG A 694 -5.14 -32.10 -57.22
N HIS A 695 -4.46 -31.86 -56.10
CA HIS A 695 -3.88 -30.52 -55.77
C HIS A 695 -2.77 -30.66 -54.70
N GLY A 696 -1.70 -31.40 -55.05
CA GLY A 696 -0.60 -31.71 -54.14
C GLY A 696 0.40 -30.56 -53.95
N VAL A 697 0.08 -29.62 -53.06
CA VAL A 697 1.07 -28.73 -52.38
C VAL A 697 0.65 -28.48 -50.92
N ALA A 698 -0.65 -28.27 -50.66
CA ALA A 698 -1.15 -27.77 -49.38
C ALA A 698 -0.98 -28.72 -48.17
N SER A 699 -0.82 -30.03 -48.37
CA SER A 699 -0.81 -31.01 -47.27
C SER A 699 0.44 -30.94 -46.38
N ALA A 700 1.60 -30.58 -46.94
CA ALA A 700 2.88 -30.73 -46.23
C ALA A 700 3.05 -29.78 -45.02
N TYR A 701 2.44 -28.58 -45.07
CA TYR A 701 2.53 -27.61 -43.96
C TYR A 701 1.58 -27.91 -42.80
N ALA A 702 0.48 -28.64 -43.04
CA ALA A 702 -0.47 -28.98 -41.98
C ALA A 702 0.05 -30.08 -41.05
N THR A 703 0.83 -31.03 -41.57
CA THR A 703 1.28 -32.21 -40.81
C THR A 703 2.42 -31.90 -39.83
N THR A 704 3.28 -30.91 -40.12
CA THR A 704 4.47 -30.61 -39.29
C THR A 704 4.12 -29.95 -37.97
N ILE A 705 3.09 -29.10 -37.92
CA ILE A 705 2.72 -28.30 -36.74
C ILE A 705 2.17 -29.18 -35.60
N ALA A 706 1.66 -30.38 -35.90
CA ALA A 706 1.15 -31.33 -34.90
C ALA A 706 2.25 -31.97 -34.01
N ALA A 707 3.54 -31.74 -34.30
CA ALA A 707 4.66 -32.43 -33.65
C ALA A 707 5.38 -31.62 -32.55
N MET A 708 5.24 -30.29 -32.51
CA MET A 708 5.89 -29.46 -31.47
C MET A 708 5.00 -29.34 -30.23
N ARG A 709 5.11 -30.31 -29.32
CA ARG A 709 4.65 -30.11 -27.93
C ARG A 709 5.61 -29.13 -27.26
N VAL A 710 5.13 -27.93 -26.94
CA VAL A 710 5.93 -26.95 -26.18
C VAL A 710 6.13 -27.50 -24.76
N GLN A 711 7.37 -27.87 -24.43
CA GLN A 711 7.75 -28.42 -23.10
C GLN A 711 8.77 -27.54 -22.39
N THR A 712 9.60 -26.81 -23.12
CA THR A 712 10.59 -25.85 -22.60
C THR A 712 10.25 -24.42 -23.03
N GLU A 713 10.84 -23.43 -22.35
CA GLU A 713 10.69 -22.02 -22.74
C GLU A 713 11.31 -21.72 -24.11
N GLN A 714 12.38 -22.42 -24.50
CA GLN A 714 12.99 -22.29 -25.84
C GLN A 714 12.09 -22.85 -26.95
N ASP A 715 11.34 -23.94 -26.68
CA ASP A 715 10.30 -24.41 -27.62
C ASP A 715 9.24 -23.33 -27.81
N ALA A 716 8.81 -22.67 -26.73
CA ALA A 716 7.80 -21.62 -26.76
C ALA A 716 8.26 -20.39 -27.56
N GLU A 717 9.52 -19.95 -27.39
CA GLU A 717 10.10 -18.87 -28.18
C GLU A 717 10.19 -19.24 -29.67
N SER A 718 10.68 -20.43 -29.99
CA SER A 718 10.80 -20.89 -31.39
C SER A 718 9.45 -21.10 -32.09
N PHE A 719 8.39 -21.41 -31.33
CA PHE A 719 7.03 -21.54 -31.83
C PHE A 719 6.32 -20.18 -31.95
N TYR A 720 6.55 -19.26 -31.01
CA TYR A 720 6.04 -17.88 -31.09
C TYR A 720 6.57 -17.15 -32.34
N GLU A 721 7.86 -17.27 -32.66
CA GLU A 721 8.45 -16.72 -33.89
C GLU A 721 7.83 -17.29 -35.19
N GLN A 722 7.43 -18.57 -35.20
CA GLN A 722 6.69 -19.15 -36.31
C GLN A 722 5.27 -18.57 -36.44
N VAL A 723 4.63 -18.23 -35.31
CA VAL A 723 3.32 -17.56 -35.31
C VAL A 723 3.45 -16.10 -35.77
N LEU A 724 4.50 -15.38 -35.38
CA LEU A 724 4.79 -14.04 -35.91
C LEU A 724 5.04 -14.06 -37.43
N THR A 725 5.75 -15.06 -37.93
CA THR A 725 5.92 -15.30 -39.38
C THR A 725 4.58 -15.50 -40.12
N ASN A 726 3.52 -15.99 -39.45
CA ASN A 726 2.18 -16.05 -40.02
C ASN A 726 1.44 -14.71 -39.92
N LEU A 727 1.68 -13.92 -38.87
CA LEU A 727 1.13 -12.58 -38.71
C LEU A 727 1.69 -11.60 -39.76
N ASP A 728 2.96 -11.70 -40.12
CA ASP A 728 3.54 -10.96 -41.26
C ASP A 728 2.80 -11.23 -42.57
N ARG A 729 2.35 -12.47 -42.79
CA ARG A 729 1.54 -12.83 -43.97
C ARG A 729 0.17 -12.14 -43.92
N ILE A 730 -0.41 -11.94 -42.73
CA ILE A 730 -1.64 -11.15 -42.55
C ILE A 730 -1.39 -9.68 -42.91
N TYR A 731 -0.29 -9.08 -42.46
CA TYR A 731 0.06 -7.70 -42.84
C TYR A 731 0.31 -7.53 -44.34
N ILE A 732 1.02 -8.46 -44.99
CA ILE A 732 1.20 -8.48 -46.45
C ILE A 732 -0.16 -8.63 -47.16
N LEU A 733 -1.04 -9.50 -46.65
CA LEU A 733 -2.41 -9.69 -47.16
C LEU A 733 -3.33 -8.48 -46.90
N TRP A 734 -3.01 -7.58 -45.96
CA TRP A 734 -3.72 -6.31 -45.79
C TRP A 734 -3.15 -5.22 -46.71
N ARG A 735 -1.83 -5.03 -46.72
CA ARG A 735 -1.12 -3.95 -47.43
C ARG A 735 -1.35 -3.94 -48.94
N ASN A 736 -1.55 -5.10 -49.57
CA ASN A 736 -1.75 -5.25 -51.02
C ASN A 736 -3.14 -4.81 -51.54
N GLU A 737 -3.83 -3.91 -50.85
CA GLU A 737 -5.23 -3.50 -51.08
C GLU A 737 -5.52 -3.01 -52.50
N HIS A 738 -4.59 -2.25 -53.08
CA HIS A 738 -4.80 -1.50 -54.33
C HIS A 738 -4.72 -2.32 -55.64
N VAL A 739 -4.48 -3.63 -55.60
CA VAL A 739 -4.14 -4.45 -56.79
C VAL A 739 -5.34 -5.21 -57.38
N SER A 740 -6.43 -5.39 -56.62
CA SER A 740 -7.53 -6.31 -56.99
C SER A 740 -8.77 -5.58 -57.54
N GLN A 741 -8.82 -5.35 -58.86
CA GLN A 741 -9.99 -4.77 -59.53
C GLN A 741 -11.16 -5.78 -59.65
N GLY A 742 -11.95 -5.96 -58.59
CA GLY A 742 -13.23 -6.68 -58.64
C GLY A 742 -13.79 -7.09 -57.28
N MET A 743 -15.10 -6.94 -57.08
CA MET A 743 -15.75 -7.21 -55.77
C MET A 743 -15.60 -8.66 -55.31
N ALA A 744 -15.65 -9.64 -56.24
CA ALA A 744 -15.45 -11.05 -55.91
C ALA A 744 -14.04 -11.35 -55.37
N ALA A 745 -13.02 -10.65 -55.86
CA ALA A 745 -11.64 -10.79 -55.37
C ALA A 745 -11.47 -10.19 -53.97
N SER A 746 -12.19 -9.10 -53.66
CA SER A 746 -12.23 -8.51 -52.31
C SER A 746 -12.84 -9.49 -51.28
N SER A 747 -14.01 -10.07 -51.60
CA SER A 747 -14.67 -11.05 -50.73
C SER A 747 -13.80 -12.30 -50.49
N ALA A 748 -13.25 -12.91 -51.55
CA ALA A 748 -12.37 -14.08 -51.40
C ALA A 748 -11.13 -13.80 -50.53
N ARG A 749 -10.59 -12.57 -50.62
CA ARG A 749 -9.45 -12.12 -49.80
C ARG A 749 -9.83 -11.89 -48.33
N ARG A 750 -11.01 -11.34 -48.03
CA ARG A 750 -11.52 -11.23 -46.65
C ARG A 750 -11.68 -12.62 -46.01
N THR A 751 -12.24 -13.58 -46.74
CA THR A 751 -12.35 -14.98 -46.27
C THR A 751 -10.98 -15.61 -45.98
N LEU A 752 -10.00 -15.44 -46.89
CA LEU A 752 -8.64 -15.92 -46.67
C LEU A 752 -7.98 -15.27 -45.44
N LEU A 753 -8.18 -13.97 -45.25
CA LEU A 753 -7.59 -13.21 -44.15
C LEU A 753 -8.21 -13.60 -42.80
N LEU A 754 -9.53 -13.78 -42.72
CA LEU A 754 -10.20 -14.37 -41.55
C LEU A 754 -9.69 -15.78 -41.25
N GLN A 755 -9.44 -16.61 -42.27
CA GLN A 755 -8.88 -17.95 -42.09
C GLN A 755 -7.45 -17.90 -41.49
N GLN A 756 -6.60 -16.96 -41.94
CA GLN A 756 -5.26 -16.79 -41.35
C GLN A 756 -5.32 -16.24 -39.92
N ILE A 757 -6.22 -15.29 -39.63
CA ILE A 757 -6.47 -14.79 -38.27
C ILE A 757 -6.87 -15.93 -37.34
N ALA A 758 -7.83 -16.78 -37.75
CA ALA A 758 -8.32 -17.88 -36.93
C ALA A 758 -7.23 -18.93 -36.61
N VAL A 759 -6.32 -19.21 -37.55
CA VAL A 759 -5.15 -20.07 -37.32
C VAL A 759 -4.18 -19.41 -36.33
N CYS A 760 -3.84 -18.14 -36.52
CA CYS A 760 -2.93 -17.43 -35.61
C CYS A 760 -3.51 -17.34 -34.19
N GLN A 761 -4.79 -16.95 -34.04
CA GLN A 761 -5.47 -16.94 -32.74
C GLN A 761 -5.43 -18.32 -32.05
N ARG A 762 -5.66 -19.42 -32.78
CA ARG A 762 -5.58 -20.79 -32.22
C ARG A 762 -4.18 -21.08 -31.65
N ASP A 763 -3.15 -20.69 -32.38
CA ASP A 763 -1.76 -21.00 -32.03
C ASP A 763 -1.26 -20.10 -30.88
N LEU A 764 -1.68 -18.83 -30.84
CA LEU A 764 -1.47 -17.91 -29.71
C LEU A 764 -2.16 -18.40 -28.43
N ARG A 765 -3.41 -18.87 -28.53
CA ARG A 765 -4.16 -19.48 -27.42
C ARG A 765 -3.47 -20.73 -26.85
N TYR A 766 -2.73 -21.47 -27.68
CA TYR A 766 -1.93 -22.59 -27.22
C TYR A 766 -0.74 -22.10 -26.39
N ILE A 767 0.04 -21.13 -26.87
CA ILE A 767 1.19 -20.55 -26.14
C ILE A 767 0.75 -19.97 -24.78
N ASN A 768 -0.35 -19.20 -24.76
CA ASN A 768 -0.90 -18.58 -23.54
C ASN A 768 -1.21 -19.62 -22.43
N ARG A 769 -1.73 -20.81 -22.81
CA ARG A 769 -2.02 -21.92 -21.89
C ARG A 769 -0.78 -22.59 -21.28
N VAL A 770 0.40 -22.44 -21.89
CA VAL A 770 1.65 -23.06 -21.39
C VAL A 770 2.38 -22.14 -20.39
N HIS A 771 1.85 -20.93 -20.11
CA HIS A 771 2.29 -20.05 -19.02
C HIS A 771 3.77 -19.61 -19.04
N THR A 772 4.43 -19.65 -20.21
CA THR A 772 5.80 -19.13 -20.41
C THR A 772 5.83 -17.59 -20.49
N ARG A 773 7.03 -16.98 -20.51
CA ARG A 773 7.21 -15.53 -20.76
C ARG A 773 6.41 -15.06 -21.98
N GLN A 774 6.51 -15.81 -23.09
CA GLN A 774 5.86 -15.48 -24.36
C GLN A 774 4.33 -15.60 -24.33
N GLY A 775 3.73 -16.25 -23.33
CA GLY A 775 2.27 -16.30 -23.17
C GLY A 775 1.62 -14.91 -23.01
N ARG A 776 2.34 -13.96 -22.39
CA ARG A 776 1.88 -12.57 -22.18
C ARG A 776 1.86 -11.79 -23.49
N ASN A 777 2.94 -11.93 -24.27
CA ASN A 777 3.05 -11.36 -25.61
C ASN A 777 1.96 -11.96 -26.52
N ALA A 778 1.77 -13.28 -26.47
CA ALA A 778 0.75 -13.97 -27.26
C ALA A 778 -0.69 -13.51 -26.95
N GLU A 779 -1.03 -13.22 -25.68
CA GLU A 779 -2.32 -12.63 -25.30
C GLU A 779 -2.53 -11.24 -25.92
N PHE A 780 -1.50 -10.38 -25.91
CA PHE A 780 -1.55 -9.06 -26.53
C PHE A 780 -1.75 -9.14 -28.05
N VAL A 781 -1.03 -10.05 -28.72
CA VAL A 781 -1.23 -10.33 -30.16
C VAL A 781 -2.65 -10.83 -30.43
N GLU A 782 -3.20 -11.71 -29.59
CA GLU A 782 -4.55 -12.25 -29.76
C GLU A 782 -5.61 -11.14 -29.74
N MET A 783 -5.53 -10.19 -28.78
CA MET A 783 -6.46 -9.05 -28.71
C MET A 783 -6.29 -8.06 -29.88
N TYR A 784 -5.07 -7.88 -30.38
CA TYR A 784 -4.87 -7.10 -31.62
C TYR A 784 -5.56 -7.77 -32.82
N LEU A 785 -5.48 -9.10 -32.93
CA LEU A 785 -6.17 -9.87 -33.96
C LEU A 785 -7.70 -9.88 -33.77
N GLU A 786 -8.23 -9.83 -32.53
CA GLU A 786 -9.66 -9.64 -32.26
C GLU A 786 -10.13 -8.25 -32.74
N CYS A 787 -9.35 -7.19 -32.52
CA CYS A 787 -9.62 -5.86 -33.08
C CYS A 787 -9.60 -5.84 -34.62
N CYS A 788 -8.69 -6.60 -35.25
CA CYS A 788 -8.69 -6.81 -36.70
C CYS A 788 -9.91 -7.59 -37.19
N GLU A 789 -10.39 -8.59 -36.44
CA GLU A 789 -11.59 -9.35 -36.78
C GLU A 789 -12.85 -8.46 -36.71
N LEU A 790 -13.00 -7.68 -35.64
CA LEU A 790 -14.10 -6.71 -35.49
C LEU A 790 -14.10 -5.66 -36.61
N LEU A 791 -12.93 -5.20 -37.06
CA LEU A 791 -12.80 -4.33 -38.23
C LEU A 791 -13.36 -4.96 -39.51
N ILE A 792 -13.09 -6.25 -39.76
CA ILE A 792 -13.62 -6.97 -40.93
C ILE A 792 -15.14 -7.12 -40.82
N GLN A 793 -15.65 -7.50 -39.63
CA GLN A 793 -17.09 -7.59 -39.37
C GLN A 793 -17.80 -6.24 -39.61
N ILE A 794 -17.17 -5.12 -39.24
CA ILE A 794 -17.65 -3.76 -39.55
C ILE A 794 -17.61 -3.49 -41.07
N GLN A 795 -16.51 -3.85 -41.75
CA GLN A 795 -16.32 -3.61 -43.18
C GLN A 795 -17.15 -4.53 -44.10
N ASP A 796 -17.69 -5.65 -43.60
CA ASP A 796 -18.68 -6.47 -44.29
C ASP A 796 -20.13 -6.03 -43.97
N SER A 797 -20.39 -5.44 -42.81
CA SER A 797 -21.74 -5.08 -42.37
C SER A 797 -22.17 -3.63 -42.66
N TYR A 798 -21.25 -2.67 -42.84
CA TYR A 798 -21.56 -1.22 -42.84
C TYR A 798 -22.65 -0.74 -43.83
N ASP A 799 -22.78 -1.37 -45.01
CA ASP A 799 -23.82 -1.06 -46.01
C ASP A 799 -25.16 -1.79 -45.76
N THR A 800 -25.25 -2.64 -44.73
CA THR A 800 -26.45 -3.43 -44.42
C THR A 800 -27.40 -2.71 -43.46
N PRO A 801 -28.74 -2.84 -43.60
CA PRO A 801 -29.70 -2.28 -42.64
C PRO A 801 -29.51 -2.79 -41.19
N SER A 802 -28.96 -3.99 -41.03
CA SER A 802 -28.60 -4.60 -39.74
C SER A 802 -27.50 -3.84 -38.98
N PHE A 803 -26.64 -3.10 -39.68
CA PHE A 803 -25.54 -2.34 -39.08
C PHE A 803 -26.00 -1.33 -38.04
N ILE A 804 -27.20 -0.75 -38.23
CA ILE A 804 -27.80 0.22 -37.30
C ILE A 804 -27.89 -0.34 -35.87
N VAL A 805 -28.15 -1.65 -35.72
CA VAL A 805 -28.26 -2.33 -34.42
C VAL A 805 -26.90 -2.87 -33.95
N GLN A 806 -26.02 -3.26 -34.87
CA GLN A 806 -24.73 -3.88 -34.55
C GLN A 806 -23.62 -2.87 -34.23
N ALA A 807 -23.60 -1.72 -34.91
CA ALA A 807 -22.54 -0.71 -34.81
C ALA A 807 -22.27 -0.21 -33.37
N PRO A 808 -23.29 0.06 -32.52
CA PRO A 808 -23.05 0.41 -31.11
C PRO A 808 -22.32 -0.69 -30.33
N ILE A 809 -22.62 -1.96 -30.61
CA ILE A 809 -22.03 -3.13 -29.93
C ILE A 809 -20.58 -3.33 -30.38
N LEU A 810 -20.34 -3.36 -31.69
CA LEU A 810 -19.01 -3.54 -32.29
C LEU A 810 -18.05 -2.41 -31.91
N SER A 811 -18.55 -1.17 -31.86
CA SER A 811 -17.78 -0.01 -31.35
C SER A 811 -17.41 -0.17 -29.87
N ALA A 812 -18.38 -0.50 -29.02
CA ALA A 812 -18.13 -0.64 -27.59
C ALA A 812 -17.17 -1.81 -27.26
N GLN A 813 -17.19 -2.89 -28.06
CA GLN A 813 -16.19 -3.96 -27.99
C GLN A 813 -14.78 -3.47 -28.35
N LEU A 814 -14.62 -2.73 -29.46
CA LEU A 814 -13.34 -2.12 -29.85
C LEU A 814 -12.81 -1.14 -28.79
N PHE A 815 -13.67 -0.34 -28.16
CA PHE A 815 -13.26 0.52 -27.04
C PHE A 815 -12.75 -0.28 -25.85
N ARG A 816 -13.50 -1.30 -25.41
CA ARG A 816 -13.10 -2.15 -24.29
C ARG A 816 -11.74 -2.84 -24.54
N LEU A 817 -11.54 -3.42 -25.72
CA LEU A 817 -10.27 -4.08 -26.09
C LEU A 817 -9.11 -3.08 -26.14
N SER A 818 -9.28 -1.95 -26.83
CA SER A 818 -8.21 -0.96 -26.99
C SER A 818 -7.85 -0.22 -25.69
N TYR A 819 -8.74 -0.11 -24.70
CA TYR A 819 -8.36 0.33 -23.35
C TYR A 819 -7.74 -0.80 -22.51
N TYR A 820 -8.19 -2.05 -22.66
CA TYR A 820 -7.58 -3.20 -21.98
C TYR A 820 -6.11 -3.40 -22.37
N MET A 821 -5.81 -3.32 -23.67
CA MET A 821 -4.46 -3.44 -24.24
C MET A 821 -3.48 -2.36 -23.73
N ASP A 822 -3.95 -1.13 -23.54
CA ASP A 822 -3.13 0.06 -23.20
C ASP A 822 -2.88 0.21 -21.69
N HIS A 823 -3.73 -0.36 -20.83
CA HIS A 823 -3.65 -0.14 -19.37
C HIS A 823 -3.43 -1.42 -18.54
N THR A 824 -3.54 -2.61 -19.13
CA THR A 824 -3.24 -3.90 -18.48
C THR A 824 -1.79 -4.34 -18.73
N PHE A 825 -1.19 -3.90 -19.83
CA PHE A 825 0.16 -4.28 -20.25
C PHE A 825 1.14 -3.12 -20.04
N LEU A 826 2.30 -3.44 -19.46
CA LEU A 826 3.43 -2.54 -19.24
C LEU A 826 4.56 -2.94 -20.18
N GLY A 827 5.32 -1.95 -20.65
CA GLY A 827 6.37 -2.14 -21.65
C GLY A 827 5.95 -1.89 -23.10
N LEU A 828 4.69 -1.48 -23.38
CA LEU A 828 4.32 -0.98 -24.71
C LEU A 828 5.15 0.25 -25.08
N ASP A 829 5.74 0.23 -26.28
CA ASP A 829 6.38 1.38 -26.88
C ASP A 829 5.35 2.45 -27.31
N SER A 830 5.85 3.67 -27.57
CA SER A 830 5.00 4.81 -27.94
C SER A 830 4.33 4.62 -29.32
N THR A 831 4.88 3.80 -30.21
CA THR A 831 4.26 3.45 -31.51
C THR A 831 3.10 2.45 -31.34
N ALA A 832 3.26 1.36 -30.56
CA ALA A 832 2.17 0.41 -30.31
C ALA A 832 0.98 1.07 -29.61
N LYS A 833 1.22 1.99 -28.66
CA LYS A 833 0.16 2.79 -28.02
C LYS A 833 -0.65 3.59 -29.03
N VAL A 834 0.01 4.25 -29.99
CA VAL A 834 -0.67 4.97 -31.08
C VAL A 834 -1.41 4.01 -32.03
N SER A 835 -0.87 2.81 -32.31
CA SER A 835 -1.58 1.77 -33.08
C SER A 835 -2.85 1.29 -32.39
N VAL A 836 -2.85 1.12 -31.06
CA VAL A 836 -4.02 0.78 -30.26
C VAL A 836 -5.01 1.96 -30.20
N GLY A 837 -4.53 3.18 -30.01
CA GLY A 837 -5.33 4.41 -30.05
C GLY A 837 -6.01 4.67 -31.41
N TYR A 838 -5.43 4.20 -32.51
CA TYR A 838 -6.02 4.32 -33.84
C TYR A 838 -7.34 3.52 -33.98
N PHE A 839 -7.48 2.37 -33.32
CA PHE A 839 -8.76 1.64 -33.27
C PHE A 839 -9.86 2.44 -32.51
N ARG A 840 -9.50 3.28 -31.53
CA ARG A 840 -10.45 4.18 -30.85
C ARG A 840 -11.06 5.23 -31.79
N VAL A 841 -10.35 5.60 -32.87
CA VAL A 841 -10.87 6.49 -33.92
C VAL A 841 -11.93 5.78 -34.76
N LEU A 842 -11.68 4.54 -35.20
CA LEU A 842 -12.67 3.70 -35.89
C LEU A 842 -13.92 3.52 -35.01
N ALA A 843 -13.74 3.15 -33.75
CA ALA A 843 -14.83 2.93 -32.81
C ALA A 843 -15.69 4.20 -32.63
N ASN A 844 -15.08 5.39 -32.53
CA ASN A 844 -15.77 6.68 -32.51
C ASN A 844 -16.64 6.90 -33.77
N LEU A 845 -16.11 6.62 -34.96
CA LEU A 845 -16.85 6.80 -36.23
C LEU A 845 -18.04 5.83 -36.31
N VAL A 846 -17.82 4.56 -36.00
CA VAL A 846 -18.85 3.51 -36.03
C VAL A 846 -19.99 3.82 -35.03
N TRP A 847 -19.65 4.29 -33.83
CA TRP A 847 -20.63 4.76 -32.85
C TRP A 847 -21.42 5.98 -33.33
N PHE A 848 -20.75 6.97 -33.92
CA PHE A 848 -21.40 8.15 -34.49
C PHE A 848 -22.45 7.78 -35.55
N PHE A 849 -22.12 6.91 -36.50
CA PHE A 849 -23.07 6.49 -37.54
C PHE A 849 -24.21 5.63 -37.00
N GLY A 850 -23.92 4.66 -36.12
CA GLY A 850 -24.96 3.86 -35.46
C GLY A 850 -25.96 4.74 -34.70
N MET A 851 -25.49 5.71 -33.92
CA MET A 851 -26.35 6.61 -33.15
C MET A 851 -27.08 7.66 -34.01
N ALA A 852 -26.45 8.16 -35.08
CA ALA A 852 -27.10 9.06 -36.02
C ALA A 852 -28.25 8.38 -36.78
N GLN A 853 -28.03 7.15 -37.27
CA GLN A 853 -29.03 6.38 -38.01
C GLN A 853 -30.18 5.92 -37.10
N ASN A 854 -29.91 5.44 -35.87
CA ASN A 854 -30.97 5.09 -34.91
C ASN A 854 -31.90 6.27 -34.59
N LYS A 855 -31.35 7.46 -34.31
CA LYS A 855 -32.17 8.65 -34.00
C LYS A 855 -32.94 9.16 -35.23
N ALA A 856 -32.39 9.01 -36.44
CA ALA A 856 -33.12 9.31 -37.68
C ALA A 856 -34.32 8.36 -37.90
N SER A 857 -34.16 7.06 -37.66
CA SER A 857 -35.25 6.07 -37.76
C SER A 857 -36.35 6.32 -36.73
N ALA A 858 -36.00 6.69 -35.50
CA ALA A 858 -36.97 7.06 -34.46
C ALA A 858 -37.78 8.33 -34.81
N LEU A 859 -37.17 9.30 -35.49
CA LEU A 859 -37.87 10.49 -36.00
C LEU A 859 -38.82 10.14 -37.16
N PHE A 860 -38.47 9.14 -37.99
CA PHE A 860 -39.34 8.65 -39.06
C PHE A 860 -40.61 7.96 -38.53
N THR A 861 -40.48 7.05 -37.55
CA THR A 861 -41.64 6.39 -36.93
C THR A 861 -42.54 7.37 -36.17
N ALA A 862 -41.98 8.44 -35.59
CA ALA A 862 -42.78 9.54 -35.02
C ALA A 862 -43.53 10.34 -36.10
N ALA A 863 -42.93 10.56 -37.27
CA ALA A 863 -43.58 11.26 -38.39
C ALA A 863 -44.71 10.43 -39.05
N SER A 864 -44.59 9.10 -39.07
CA SER A 864 -45.66 8.21 -39.57
C SER A 864 -46.94 8.21 -38.71
N LEU A 865 -46.93 8.85 -37.54
CA LEU A 865 -48.09 8.97 -36.63
C LEU A 865 -48.75 10.37 -36.64
N SER A 866 -48.26 11.33 -37.43
CA SER A 866 -48.80 12.70 -37.42
C SER A 866 -49.92 12.92 -38.44
N SER A 867 -51.17 12.65 -38.03
CA SER A 867 -52.40 13.04 -38.75
C SER A 867 -53.21 14.12 -38.00
N LEU A 868 -52.53 14.99 -37.26
CA LEU A 868 -53.07 16.17 -36.57
C LEU A 868 -52.12 17.39 -36.73
N PRO A 869 -52.61 18.64 -36.59
CA PRO A 869 -51.92 19.82 -37.14
C PRO A 869 -50.72 20.34 -36.33
N VAL A 870 -49.90 21.13 -37.03
CA VAL A 870 -48.60 21.67 -36.57
C VAL A 870 -48.72 22.54 -35.32
N SER A 871 -47.93 22.24 -34.29
CA SER A 871 -47.62 23.16 -33.19
C SER A 871 -46.29 22.83 -32.49
N GLY A 872 -45.37 23.80 -32.43
CA GLY A 872 -44.18 23.87 -31.54
C GLY A 872 -43.13 22.75 -31.57
N SER A 873 -43.49 21.54 -31.14
CA SER A 873 -42.57 20.48 -30.67
C SER A 873 -41.55 20.00 -31.72
N GLY A 874 -41.92 20.02 -33.00
CA GLY A 874 -41.08 19.55 -34.10
C GLY A 874 -39.79 20.36 -34.32
N GLN A 875 -39.73 21.63 -33.91
CA GLN A 875 -38.50 22.42 -33.94
C GLN A 875 -37.57 22.05 -32.77
N MET A 876 -38.11 21.97 -31.56
CA MET A 876 -37.34 21.70 -30.33
C MET A 876 -36.60 20.35 -30.40
N ASN A 877 -37.27 19.32 -30.92
CA ASN A 877 -36.67 17.98 -31.07
C ASN A 877 -35.57 17.93 -32.18
N ARG A 878 -35.72 18.74 -33.24
CA ARG A 878 -34.67 18.91 -34.27
C ARG A 878 -33.45 19.69 -33.74
N ILE A 879 -33.66 20.70 -32.90
CA ILE A 879 -32.59 21.47 -32.26
C ILE A 879 -31.77 20.55 -31.32
N ALA A 880 -32.44 19.76 -30.47
CA ALA A 880 -31.77 18.78 -29.60
C ALA A 880 -30.95 17.75 -30.39
N THR A 881 -31.50 17.24 -31.50
CA THR A 881 -30.80 16.28 -32.37
C THR A 881 -29.57 16.92 -33.06
N LYS A 882 -29.68 18.18 -33.51
CA LYS A 882 -28.54 18.92 -34.08
C LYS A 882 -27.43 19.13 -33.04
N GLY A 883 -27.79 19.58 -31.83
CA GLY A 883 -26.84 19.78 -30.73
C GLY A 883 -26.10 18.50 -30.34
N TYR A 884 -26.82 17.37 -30.26
CA TYR A 884 -26.22 16.05 -30.03
C TYR A 884 -25.19 15.69 -31.12
N LEU A 885 -25.56 15.79 -32.41
CA LEU A 885 -24.66 15.45 -33.52
C LEU A 885 -23.42 16.37 -33.58
N GLN A 886 -23.58 17.67 -33.30
CA GLN A 886 -22.44 18.59 -33.23
C GLN A 886 -21.51 18.28 -32.04
N SER A 887 -22.06 17.85 -30.89
CA SER A 887 -21.25 17.39 -29.75
C SER A 887 -20.43 16.13 -30.11
N MET A 888 -21.07 15.14 -30.74
CA MET A 888 -20.38 13.92 -31.19
C MET A 888 -19.26 14.21 -32.20
N LEU A 889 -19.49 15.11 -33.17
CA LEU A 889 -18.46 15.54 -34.12
C LEU A 889 -17.31 16.29 -33.42
N LYS A 890 -17.60 17.16 -32.45
CA LYS A 890 -16.56 17.84 -31.64
C LYS A 890 -15.68 16.84 -30.88
N LEU A 891 -16.27 15.77 -30.32
CA LEU A 891 -15.55 14.70 -29.63
C LEU A 891 -14.69 13.86 -30.60
N ALA A 892 -15.18 13.58 -31.81
CA ALA A 892 -14.40 12.93 -32.86
C ALA A 892 -13.21 13.79 -33.33
N ILE A 893 -13.42 15.09 -33.55
CA ILE A 893 -12.37 16.06 -33.89
C ILE A 893 -11.31 16.12 -32.77
N LYS A 894 -11.72 16.10 -31.49
CA LYS A 894 -10.79 16.06 -30.36
C LYS A 894 -9.92 14.80 -30.42
N ARG A 895 -10.48 13.57 -30.41
CA ARG A 895 -9.64 12.35 -30.40
C ARG A 895 -8.69 12.28 -31.59
N VAL A 896 -9.12 12.67 -32.78
CA VAL A 896 -8.24 12.71 -33.97
C VAL A 896 -7.13 13.76 -33.84
N THR A 897 -7.39 14.90 -33.20
CA THR A 897 -6.36 15.93 -32.93
C THR A 897 -5.37 15.46 -31.85
N ASP A 898 -5.88 14.88 -30.76
CA ASP A 898 -5.06 14.39 -29.65
C ASP A 898 -4.14 13.23 -30.11
N LEU A 899 -4.66 12.28 -30.91
CA LEU A 899 -3.88 11.18 -31.49
C LEU A 899 -2.84 11.69 -32.51
N LEU A 900 -3.18 12.71 -33.32
CA LEU A 900 -2.21 13.35 -34.21
C LEU A 900 -1.08 14.04 -33.42
N GLN A 901 -1.36 14.59 -32.23
CA GLN A 901 -0.32 15.16 -31.37
C GLN A 901 0.56 14.07 -30.72
N GLN A 902 0.00 12.92 -30.35
CA GLN A 902 0.79 11.74 -29.93
C GLN A 902 1.70 11.25 -31.07
N MET A 903 1.20 11.24 -32.30
CA MET A 903 1.96 10.95 -33.53
C MET A 903 3.07 11.97 -33.90
N ASP A 904 3.22 13.07 -33.16
CA ASP A 904 4.33 14.04 -33.32
C ASP A 904 5.40 13.89 -32.22
N GLN A 905 5.26 12.93 -31.31
CA GLN A 905 6.23 12.70 -30.23
C GLN A 905 7.52 12.04 -30.76
N PRO A 906 8.71 12.45 -30.28
CA PRO A 906 10.00 11.98 -30.83
C PRO A 906 10.29 10.49 -30.57
N GLU A 907 9.50 9.84 -29.71
CA GLU A 907 9.59 8.43 -29.36
C GLU A 907 8.89 7.49 -30.35
N VAL A 908 8.10 8.03 -31.28
CA VAL A 908 7.26 7.25 -32.21
C VAL A 908 7.97 7.04 -33.55
N ASP A 909 7.93 5.84 -34.12
CA ASP A 909 8.50 5.60 -35.46
C ASP A 909 7.68 6.30 -36.56
N HIS A 910 8.15 7.50 -36.91
CA HIS A 910 7.59 8.35 -37.95
C HIS A 910 7.56 7.69 -39.34
N GLN A 911 8.45 6.74 -39.65
CA GLN A 911 8.44 6.07 -40.96
C GLN A 911 7.25 5.13 -41.08
N ARG A 912 7.00 4.31 -40.07
CA ARG A 912 5.90 3.34 -40.04
C ARG A 912 4.53 4.00 -39.98
N ILE A 913 4.40 5.08 -39.21
CA ILE A 913 3.11 5.76 -39.04
C ILE A 913 2.74 6.74 -40.16
N GLN A 914 3.68 7.09 -41.07
CA GLN A 914 3.53 8.19 -42.04
C GLN A 914 2.24 8.11 -42.87
N ARG A 915 1.90 6.92 -43.40
CA ARG A 915 0.68 6.70 -44.21
C ARG A 915 -0.59 6.91 -43.39
N HIS A 916 -0.61 6.47 -42.13
CA HIS A 916 -1.76 6.57 -41.24
C HIS A 916 -1.95 8.01 -40.74
N ARG A 917 -0.84 8.71 -40.45
CA ARG A 917 -0.84 10.14 -40.09
C ARG A 917 -1.48 11.00 -41.20
N ALA A 918 -1.17 10.73 -42.47
CA ALA A 918 -1.80 11.41 -43.60
C ALA A 918 -3.32 11.15 -43.65
N MET A 919 -3.77 9.89 -43.51
CA MET A 919 -5.19 9.54 -43.52
C MET A 919 -5.97 10.15 -42.32
N LEU A 920 -5.34 10.29 -41.15
CA LEU A 920 -5.91 11.02 -40.02
C LEU A 920 -6.01 12.53 -40.27
N GLY A 921 -5.05 13.11 -41.01
CA GLY A 921 -5.15 14.50 -41.48
C GLY A 921 -6.35 14.73 -42.39
N ASP A 922 -6.53 13.89 -43.42
CA ASP A 922 -7.68 13.93 -44.32
C ASP A 922 -9.02 13.74 -43.57
N LEU A 923 -9.05 12.80 -42.60
CA LEU A 923 -10.21 12.58 -41.74
C LEU A 923 -10.52 13.80 -40.87
N ARG A 924 -9.50 14.45 -40.28
CA ARG A 924 -9.66 15.66 -39.47
C ARG A 924 -10.25 16.81 -40.28
N ILE A 925 -9.76 17.01 -41.51
CA ILE A 925 -10.31 18.01 -42.45
C ILE A 925 -11.77 17.68 -42.78
N SER A 926 -12.08 16.42 -43.08
CA SER A 926 -13.44 15.96 -43.38
C SER A 926 -14.41 16.15 -42.20
N LEU A 927 -13.95 15.89 -40.97
CA LEU A 927 -14.75 16.09 -39.75
C LEU A 927 -15.01 17.57 -39.46
N LEU A 928 -14.02 18.45 -39.67
CA LEU A 928 -14.19 19.90 -39.56
C LEU A 928 -15.19 20.43 -40.59
N GLN A 929 -15.06 20.04 -41.86
CA GLN A 929 -15.99 20.42 -42.93
C GLN A 929 -17.43 19.96 -42.65
N ALA A 930 -17.62 18.76 -42.08
CA ALA A 930 -18.92 18.26 -41.67
C ALA A 930 -19.48 18.95 -40.40
N PHE A 931 -18.63 19.44 -39.51
CA PHE A 931 -19.03 20.21 -38.32
C PHE A 931 -19.50 21.62 -38.67
N GLU A 932 -18.81 22.28 -39.61
CA GLU A 932 -19.17 23.60 -40.15
C GLU A 932 -20.38 23.51 -41.11
N SER A 933 -20.38 22.51 -41.99
CA SER A 933 -21.37 22.37 -43.07
C SER A 933 -21.83 20.91 -43.27
N PRO A 934 -22.75 20.40 -42.42
CA PRO A 934 -23.23 19.02 -42.50
C PRO A 934 -24.10 18.79 -43.75
N SER A 935 -23.46 18.34 -44.83
CA SER A 935 -24.13 17.92 -46.07
C SER A 935 -24.13 16.40 -46.23
N THR A 936 -25.07 15.86 -47.01
CA THR A 936 -25.11 14.42 -47.34
C THR A 936 -23.81 13.93 -47.99
N GLY A 937 -23.15 14.79 -48.77
CA GLY A 937 -21.85 14.48 -49.39
C GLY A 937 -20.72 14.32 -48.38
N GLU A 938 -20.64 15.19 -47.38
CA GLU A 938 -19.64 15.09 -46.30
C GLU A 938 -19.92 13.90 -45.38
N ILE A 939 -21.20 13.59 -45.11
CA ILE A 939 -21.59 12.40 -44.34
C ILE A 939 -21.18 11.11 -45.08
N ILE A 940 -21.39 11.03 -46.40
CA ILE A 940 -20.96 9.88 -47.22
C ILE A 940 -19.43 9.76 -47.27
N LYS A 941 -18.70 10.88 -47.44
CA LYS A 941 -17.23 10.91 -47.34
C LYS A 941 -16.76 10.36 -45.99
N LEU A 942 -17.36 10.79 -44.88
CA LEU A 942 -17.01 10.31 -43.55
C LEU A 942 -17.31 8.81 -43.38
N MET A 943 -18.42 8.29 -43.90
CA MET A 943 -18.70 6.83 -43.93
C MET A 943 -17.64 6.06 -44.73
N SER A 944 -17.16 6.60 -45.86
CA SER A 944 -16.16 5.94 -46.71
C SER A 944 -14.83 5.67 -45.98
N ASN A 945 -14.53 6.41 -44.91
CA ASN A 945 -13.33 6.18 -44.10
C ASN A 945 -13.40 4.89 -43.26
N ILE A 946 -14.58 4.33 -43.00
CA ILE A 946 -14.72 3.01 -42.37
C ILE A 946 -14.23 1.91 -43.33
N VAL A 947 -14.63 2.01 -44.60
CA VAL A 947 -14.25 1.05 -45.66
C VAL A 947 -12.77 1.17 -46.02
N ARG A 948 -12.19 2.36 -45.88
CA ARG A 948 -10.77 2.66 -46.13
C ARG A 948 -9.87 2.50 -44.90
N PHE A 949 -10.40 2.02 -43.77
CA PHE A 949 -9.61 1.83 -42.55
C PHE A 949 -8.73 0.58 -42.67
N VAL A 950 -7.44 0.74 -42.38
CA VAL A 950 -6.41 -0.32 -42.43
C VAL A 950 -5.71 -0.31 -41.07
N PRO A 951 -5.59 -1.44 -40.35
CA PRO A 951 -5.02 -1.46 -39.01
C PRO A 951 -3.53 -1.08 -39.05
N MET A 952 -3.09 -0.25 -38.11
CA MET A 952 -1.70 0.19 -38.06
C MET A 952 -0.81 -0.92 -37.50
N GLU A 953 0.29 -1.23 -38.20
CA GLU A 953 1.19 -2.32 -37.89
C GLU A 953 1.89 -2.12 -36.52
N ILE A 954 2.05 -3.18 -35.74
CA ILE A 954 2.83 -3.24 -34.49
C ILE A 954 4.04 -4.16 -34.72
N ASP A 955 5.16 -3.91 -34.05
CA ASP A 955 6.29 -4.85 -34.05
C ASP A 955 6.10 -5.79 -32.86
N PHE A 956 5.91 -7.06 -33.16
CA PHE A 956 5.66 -8.09 -32.16
C PHE A 956 6.92 -8.90 -31.79
N HIS A 957 8.02 -8.71 -32.51
CA HIS A 957 9.31 -9.37 -32.23
C HIS A 957 10.10 -8.66 -31.12
N SER A 958 9.95 -7.34 -30.96
CA SER A 958 10.62 -6.54 -29.92
C SER A 958 9.85 -6.42 -28.60
N LEU A 959 8.72 -7.12 -28.45
CA LEU A 959 7.88 -7.06 -27.25
C LEU A 959 8.44 -7.89 -26.08
N ASP A 960 8.58 -7.26 -24.92
CA ASP A 960 8.79 -7.93 -23.63
C ASP A 960 7.75 -7.44 -22.62
N LEU A 961 6.47 -7.76 -22.88
CA LEU A 961 5.36 -7.18 -22.13
C LEU A 961 5.19 -7.83 -20.76
N GLN A 962 5.08 -6.98 -19.73
CA GLN A 962 4.59 -7.41 -18.43
C GLN A 962 3.08 -7.15 -18.34
N ARG A 963 2.34 -8.12 -17.79
CA ARG A 963 0.88 -8.05 -17.64
C ARG A 963 0.56 -7.89 -16.16
N ILE A 964 -0.27 -6.90 -15.82
CA ILE A 964 -0.86 -6.81 -14.48
C ILE A 964 -1.77 -8.03 -14.29
N ILE A 965 -1.52 -8.80 -13.23
CA ILE A 965 -2.25 -10.02 -12.89
C ILE A 965 -2.56 -9.98 -11.41
N ALA A 966 -3.84 -10.10 -11.05
CA ALA A 966 -4.27 -10.23 -9.67
C ALA A 966 -4.96 -11.58 -9.42
N GLN A 967 -4.71 -12.17 -8.26
CA GLN A 967 -5.38 -13.37 -7.77
C GLN A 967 -5.95 -13.11 -6.38
N ILE A 968 -7.28 -13.21 -6.27
CA ILE A 968 -7.97 -13.23 -4.98
C ILE A 968 -7.64 -14.56 -4.29
N THR A 969 -7.15 -14.49 -3.05
CA THR A 969 -6.87 -15.64 -2.18
C THR A 969 -7.94 -15.81 -1.11
N LYS A 970 -8.57 -14.72 -0.66
CA LYS A 970 -9.80 -14.72 0.15
C LYS A 970 -10.76 -13.62 -0.34
N PRO A 971 -12.09 -13.81 -0.27
CA PRO A 971 -12.76 -15.05 0.13
C PRO A 971 -12.62 -16.13 -0.95
N ILE A 972 -12.87 -17.37 -0.55
CA ILE A 972 -13.01 -18.52 -1.46
C ILE A 972 -14.51 -18.72 -1.73
N SER A 973 -14.88 -19.32 -2.87
CA SER A 973 -16.29 -19.59 -3.16
C SER A 973 -16.88 -20.61 -2.18
N ASN A 974 -17.89 -20.19 -1.43
CA ASN A 974 -18.56 -20.94 -0.37
C ASN A 974 -19.94 -21.46 -0.80
N ARG A 975 -20.06 -21.96 -2.04
CA ARG A 975 -21.35 -22.35 -2.63
C ARG A 975 -22.12 -23.37 -1.81
N ASP A 976 -21.42 -24.32 -1.20
CA ASP A 976 -22.00 -25.40 -0.40
C ASP A 976 -22.28 -24.99 1.05
N THR A 977 -21.68 -23.88 1.51
CA THR A 977 -21.89 -23.29 2.85
C THR A 977 -22.06 -21.76 2.78
N PRO A 978 -23.22 -21.28 2.28
CA PRO A 978 -23.52 -19.84 2.21
C PRO A 978 -23.45 -19.15 3.57
N LEU A 979 -22.97 -17.91 3.61
CA LEU A 979 -22.84 -17.14 4.84
C LEU A 979 -24.23 -16.68 5.34
N ASP A 980 -24.68 -17.21 6.47
CA ASP A 980 -25.92 -16.75 7.14
C ASP A 980 -25.73 -15.38 7.81
N ILE A 981 -26.32 -14.34 7.22
CA ILE A 981 -26.24 -12.94 7.69
C ILE A 981 -27.51 -12.48 8.41
N HIS A 982 -27.34 -11.52 9.32
CA HIS A 982 -28.47 -10.85 10.00
C HIS A 982 -28.87 -9.58 9.23
N PRO A 983 -30.16 -9.39 8.86
CA PRO A 983 -30.56 -8.34 7.92
C PRO A 983 -30.59 -6.91 8.47
N MET A 984 -30.27 -6.69 9.76
CA MET A 984 -30.17 -5.35 10.36
C MET A 984 -28.74 -4.83 10.53
N PHE A 985 -27.73 -5.66 10.28
CA PHE A 985 -26.33 -5.30 10.53
C PHE A 985 -25.49 -5.47 9.25
N PRO A 986 -24.48 -4.63 9.02
CA PRO A 986 -23.47 -4.92 8.01
C PRO A 986 -22.71 -6.20 8.37
N PHE A 987 -22.19 -6.88 7.37
CA PHE A 987 -21.23 -7.97 7.54
C PHE A 987 -19.95 -7.64 6.80
N LEU A 988 -18.82 -8.16 7.30
CA LEU A 988 -17.51 -7.96 6.72
C LEU A 988 -17.20 -9.08 5.72
N ILE A 989 -16.72 -8.71 4.53
CA ILE A 989 -15.98 -9.61 3.66
C ILE A 989 -14.51 -9.23 3.72
N ASN A 990 -13.68 -10.16 4.19
CA ASN A 990 -12.23 -10.02 4.18
C ASN A 990 -11.71 -10.46 2.80
N VAL A 991 -11.07 -9.52 2.10
CA VAL A 991 -10.51 -9.69 0.77
C VAL A 991 -8.99 -9.65 0.85
N GLU A 992 -8.38 -10.81 0.59
CA GLU A 992 -6.93 -10.97 0.47
C GLU A 992 -6.60 -11.33 -0.97
N GLY A 993 -5.49 -10.79 -1.50
CA GLY A 993 -5.06 -11.14 -2.86
C GLY A 993 -3.62 -10.73 -3.19
N MET A 994 -3.00 -11.47 -4.10
CA MET A 994 -1.68 -11.15 -4.65
C MET A 994 -1.86 -10.42 -5.98
N ILE A 995 -1.16 -9.30 -6.15
CA ILE A 995 -1.23 -8.43 -7.34
C ILE A 995 0.19 -8.25 -7.86
N ASN A 996 0.45 -8.72 -9.08
CA ASN A 996 1.78 -8.78 -9.68
C ASN A 996 1.95 -7.77 -10.81
N HIS A 997 3.20 -7.32 -11.00
CA HIS A 997 3.65 -6.39 -12.02
C HIS A 997 2.95 -5.01 -11.99
N VAL A 998 2.72 -4.43 -10.80
CA VAL A 998 2.17 -3.08 -10.67
C VAL A 998 3.29 -2.05 -10.88
N GLY A 999 3.11 -1.15 -11.85
CA GLY A 999 4.02 -0.03 -12.11
C GLY A 999 3.66 1.21 -11.29
N GLY A 1000 4.60 1.66 -10.46
CA GLY A 1000 4.60 2.98 -9.79
C GLY A 1000 3.62 3.18 -8.63
N SER A 1001 2.33 2.84 -8.77
CA SER A 1001 1.31 3.15 -7.75
C SER A 1001 0.15 2.15 -7.73
N THR A 1002 -0.34 1.88 -6.52
CA THR A 1002 -1.56 1.11 -6.22
C THR A 1002 -2.83 1.97 -6.26
N ALA A 1003 -2.71 3.31 -6.29
CA ALA A 1003 -3.84 4.24 -6.33
C ALA A 1003 -4.66 4.05 -7.62
N GLY A 1004 -5.87 3.50 -7.46
CA GLY A 1004 -6.76 3.09 -8.55
C GLY A 1004 -7.05 1.59 -8.59
N ILE A 1005 -6.37 0.75 -7.80
CA ILE A 1005 -6.81 -0.64 -7.60
C ILE A 1005 -8.01 -0.65 -6.66
N ALA A 1006 -9.07 -1.36 -7.05
CA ALA A 1006 -10.32 -1.47 -6.31
C ALA A 1006 -10.74 -2.93 -6.16
N VAL A 1007 -11.48 -3.21 -5.08
CA VAL A 1007 -12.32 -4.39 -4.99
C VAL A 1007 -13.70 -4.04 -5.55
N GLN A 1008 -14.06 -4.70 -6.64
CA GLN A 1008 -15.34 -4.55 -7.33
C GLN A 1008 -16.29 -5.64 -6.85
N ILE A 1009 -17.45 -5.25 -6.33
CA ILE A 1009 -18.51 -6.17 -5.90
C ILE A 1009 -19.73 -5.95 -6.78
N THR A 1010 -20.08 -6.97 -7.56
CA THR A 1010 -21.34 -7.05 -8.30
C THR A 1010 -22.39 -7.76 -7.46
N PHE A 1011 -23.50 -7.08 -7.22
CA PHE A 1011 -24.66 -7.54 -6.49
C PHE A 1011 -25.67 -8.25 -7.42
N PRO A 1012 -26.62 -9.06 -6.89
CA PRO A 1012 -27.53 -9.86 -7.70
C PRO A 1012 -28.44 -9.05 -8.64
N GLN A 1013 -28.73 -7.81 -8.25
CA GLN A 1013 -29.53 -6.86 -9.06
C GLN A 1013 -28.76 -6.29 -10.26
N GLY A 1014 -27.49 -6.68 -10.48
CA GLY A 1014 -26.60 -6.10 -11.48
C GLY A 1014 -25.90 -4.81 -11.04
N VAL A 1015 -26.23 -4.29 -9.85
CA VAL A 1015 -25.54 -3.13 -9.24
C VAL A 1015 -24.08 -3.48 -8.97
N VAL A 1016 -23.16 -2.59 -9.32
CA VAL A 1016 -21.72 -2.74 -9.07
C VAL A 1016 -21.26 -1.63 -8.11
N ARG A 1017 -20.48 -1.99 -7.10
CA ARG A 1017 -19.77 -1.02 -6.23
C ARG A 1017 -18.27 -1.28 -6.27
N HIS A 1018 -17.49 -0.22 -6.21
CA HIS A 1018 -16.03 -0.25 -6.15
C HIS A 1018 -15.55 0.28 -4.81
N TYR A 1019 -14.74 -0.52 -4.12
CA TYR A 1019 -14.14 -0.20 -2.83
C TYR A 1019 -12.63 -0.05 -3.04
N TYR A 1020 -12.12 1.16 -2.90
CA TYR A 1020 -10.68 1.47 -3.04
C TYR A 1020 -9.99 1.31 -1.67
N PRO A 1021 -9.05 0.36 -1.50
CA PRO A 1021 -8.33 0.20 -0.25
C PRO A 1021 -7.35 1.36 -0.01
N PRO A 1022 -7.10 1.77 1.25
CA PRO A 1022 -5.98 2.63 1.62
C PRO A 1022 -4.62 2.09 1.13
N PRO A 1023 -3.59 2.94 0.94
CA PRO A 1023 -2.25 2.49 0.54
C PRO A 1023 -1.67 1.42 1.48
N ASP A 1024 -1.93 1.56 2.78
CA ASP A 1024 -1.40 0.73 3.87
C ASP A 1024 -1.93 -0.71 3.82
N HIS A 1025 -3.04 -0.94 3.10
CA HIS A 1025 -3.60 -2.28 2.87
C HIS A 1025 -2.81 -3.08 1.81
N PHE A 1026 -1.79 -2.49 1.16
CA PHE A 1026 -0.95 -3.11 0.12
C PHE A 1026 0.49 -3.34 0.60
N THR A 1027 0.77 -4.46 1.27
CA THR A 1027 2.15 -4.82 1.64
C THR A 1027 2.98 -5.09 0.38
N ARG A 1028 4.15 -4.47 0.23
CA ARG A 1028 5.06 -4.72 -0.91
C ARG A 1028 5.82 -6.04 -0.71
N MET A 1029 5.96 -6.80 -1.79
CA MET A 1029 6.45 -8.18 -1.78
C MET A 1029 7.72 -8.31 -2.62
N ASP A 1030 8.70 -9.07 -2.10
CA ASP A 1030 9.93 -9.38 -2.81
C ASP A 1030 9.76 -10.50 -3.87
N LYS A 1031 10.85 -10.86 -4.56
CA LYS A 1031 10.85 -11.92 -5.58
C LYS A 1031 10.69 -13.34 -5.01
N GLU A 1032 10.81 -13.53 -3.70
CA GLU A 1032 10.61 -14.81 -3.01
C GLU A 1032 9.20 -14.93 -2.39
N GLY A 1033 8.38 -13.88 -2.46
CA GLY A 1033 7.03 -13.84 -1.89
C GLY A 1033 6.99 -13.51 -0.40
N LYS A 1034 8.07 -12.96 0.15
CA LYS A 1034 8.13 -12.37 1.49
C LYS A 1034 7.72 -10.90 1.44
N ALA A 1035 7.23 -10.36 2.55
CA ALA A 1035 7.10 -8.92 2.67
C ALA A 1035 8.51 -8.30 2.64
N GLU A 1036 8.67 -7.17 1.95
CA GLU A 1036 9.83 -6.32 2.21
C GLU A 1036 9.60 -5.60 3.54
N ASP A 1037 10.12 -6.18 4.64
CA ASP A 1037 10.30 -5.49 5.93
C ASP A 1037 10.83 -4.07 5.68
N ASP A 1038 10.32 -3.08 6.44
CA ASP A 1038 10.71 -1.66 6.31
C ASP A 1038 12.22 -1.44 6.49
N LYS A 1039 12.93 -1.53 5.36
CA LYS A 1039 14.28 -1.01 5.20
C LYS A 1039 14.16 0.49 5.05
N LEU A 1040 14.26 1.17 6.21
CA LEU A 1040 14.68 2.57 6.34
C LEU A 1040 15.52 3.00 5.12
N GLU A 1041 15.02 3.97 4.34
CA GLU A 1041 15.62 4.39 3.08
C GLU A 1041 16.98 5.09 3.30
N THR A 1042 18.03 4.29 3.49
CA THR A 1042 19.42 4.76 3.63
C THR A 1042 20.26 4.52 2.37
N ASP A 1043 19.65 4.18 1.24
CA ASP A 1043 20.30 4.12 -0.08
C ASP A 1043 20.01 5.40 -0.90
N SER A 1044 20.86 6.41 -0.66
CA SER A 1044 21.23 7.54 -1.54
C SER A 1044 20.29 7.99 -2.68
N LEU A 1045 19.92 9.28 -2.67
CA LEU A 1045 19.38 9.98 -3.86
C LEU A 1045 20.41 9.99 -5.02
N SER A 1046 20.43 8.97 -5.88
CA SER A 1046 21.38 8.92 -7.00
C SER A 1046 20.93 8.16 -8.27
N THR A 1047 19.63 8.07 -8.56
CA THR A 1047 19.13 7.81 -9.93
C THR A 1047 17.76 8.48 -10.14
N GLN A 1048 17.50 8.97 -11.37
CA GLN A 1048 16.14 9.29 -11.79
C GLN A 1048 15.30 8.00 -11.88
N PRO A 1049 14.00 8.02 -11.56
CA PRO A 1049 13.16 6.83 -11.64
C PRO A 1049 12.94 6.43 -13.11
N THR A 1050 13.67 5.41 -13.58
CA THR A 1050 13.38 4.73 -14.84
C THR A 1050 12.00 4.06 -14.75
N GLN A 1051 11.10 4.37 -15.69
CA GLN A 1051 9.67 4.04 -15.66
C GLN A 1051 9.32 2.54 -15.79
N THR A 1052 10.28 1.65 -15.59
CA THR A 1052 10.22 0.22 -15.90
C THR A 1052 10.28 -0.71 -14.68
N GLN A 1053 10.47 -0.19 -13.46
CA GLN A 1053 10.45 -1.02 -12.26
C GLN A 1053 9.01 -1.32 -11.83
N THR A 1054 8.68 -2.61 -11.80
CA THR A 1054 7.37 -3.15 -11.44
C THR A 1054 7.47 -3.94 -10.13
N HIS A 1055 6.44 -3.84 -9.29
CA HIS A 1055 6.42 -4.49 -7.97
C HIS A 1055 5.24 -5.44 -7.83
N SER A 1056 5.37 -6.40 -6.91
CA SER A 1056 4.26 -7.23 -6.45
C SER A 1056 3.78 -6.75 -5.10
N TYR A 1057 2.46 -6.83 -4.87
CA TYR A 1057 1.80 -6.40 -3.65
C TYR A 1057 0.85 -7.48 -3.14
N ARG A 1058 0.76 -7.61 -1.82
CA ARG A 1058 -0.25 -8.39 -1.11
C ARG A 1058 -1.29 -7.41 -0.58
N LEU A 1059 -2.49 -7.44 -1.16
CA LEU A 1059 -3.66 -6.73 -0.63
C LEU A 1059 -4.24 -7.53 0.54
N ARG A 1060 -4.48 -6.86 1.67
CA ARG A 1060 -5.30 -7.33 2.79
C ARG A 1060 -6.29 -6.21 3.14
N THR A 1061 -7.58 -6.42 2.91
CA THR A 1061 -8.61 -5.41 3.21
C THR A 1061 -9.92 -6.04 3.66
N SER A 1062 -10.69 -5.34 4.49
CA SER A 1062 -12.03 -5.77 4.92
C SER A 1062 -13.07 -4.79 4.35
N ILE A 1063 -14.23 -5.31 3.94
CA ILE A 1063 -15.29 -4.53 3.29
C ILE A 1063 -16.60 -4.74 4.03
N GLU A 1064 -17.20 -3.66 4.54
CA GLU A 1064 -18.55 -3.68 5.08
C GLU A 1064 -19.60 -3.71 3.97
N ILE A 1065 -20.51 -4.68 4.06
CA ILE A 1065 -21.64 -4.83 3.14
C ILE A 1065 -22.93 -4.78 3.96
N TYR A 1066 -23.77 -3.80 3.66
CA TYR A 1066 -25.12 -3.69 4.18
C TYR A 1066 -26.07 -4.58 3.35
N PRO A 1067 -26.79 -5.52 3.98
CA PRO A 1067 -27.75 -6.37 3.27
C PRO A 1067 -28.91 -5.56 2.66
N ASP A 1068 -29.27 -5.84 1.41
CA ASP A 1068 -30.45 -5.23 0.80
C ASP A 1068 -31.73 -5.91 1.32
N ALA A 1069 -32.80 -5.13 1.48
CA ALA A 1069 -34.14 -5.62 1.77
C ALA A 1069 -34.64 -6.65 0.74
N THR A 1070 -34.16 -6.62 -0.51
CA THR A 1070 -34.55 -7.61 -1.54
C THR A 1070 -33.89 -8.98 -1.41
N TRP A 1071 -32.88 -9.17 -0.54
CA TRP A 1071 -32.22 -10.47 -0.42
C TRP A 1071 -33.14 -11.44 0.32
N GLY A 1072 -33.40 -12.60 -0.27
CA GLY A 1072 -34.30 -13.63 0.28
C GLY A 1072 -33.57 -14.64 1.18
N SER A 1073 -34.32 -15.63 1.67
CA SER A 1073 -33.78 -16.80 2.38
C SER A 1073 -33.15 -17.85 1.44
N THR A 1074 -32.94 -17.49 0.18
CA THR A 1074 -32.23 -18.30 -0.83
C THR A 1074 -30.79 -17.83 -0.96
N PRO A 1075 -29.80 -18.74 -1.08
CA PRO A 1075 -28.40 -18.37 -1.31
C PRO A 1075 -28.23 -17.41 -2.50
N THR A 1076 -27.59 -16.29 -2.23
CA THR A 1076 -27.55 -15.10 -3.08
C THR A 1076 -26.09 -14.81 -3.46
N GLU A 1077 -25.78 -14.75 -4.76
CA GLU A 1077 -24.41 -14.57 -5.26
C GLU A 1077 -23.96 -13.11 -5.18
N LEU A 1078 -22.85 -12.87 -4.47
CA LEU A 1078 -22.02 -11.67 -4.58
C LEU A 1078 -20.78 -12.02 -5.40
N ARG A 1079 -20.53 -11.29 -6.48
CA ARG A 1079 -19.35 -11.54 -7.32
C ARG A 1079 -18.27 -10.51 -7.02
N ILE A 1080 -17.11 -10.98 -6.58
CA ILE A 1080 -15.98 -10.15 -6.15
C ILE A 1080 -14.87 -10.27 -7.19
N THR A 1081 -14.40 -9.14 -7.71
CA THR A 1081 -13.29 -9.04 -8.67
C THR A 1081 -12.32 -7.97 -8.19
N LEU A 1082 -11.02 -8.11 -8.43
CA LEU A 1082 -10.09 -6.99 -8.35
C LEU A 1082 -10.05 -6.29 -9.71
N SER A 1083 -10.33 -4.99 -9.73
CA SER A 1083 -10.26 -4.17 -10.94
C SER A 1083 -9.36 -2.95 -10.73
N ARG A 1084 -8.89 -2.35 -11.83
CA ARG A 1084 -8.02 -1.18 -11.84
C ARG A 1084 -8.72 -0.04 -12.57
N SER A 1085 -8.87 1.13 -11.94
CA SER A 1085 -9.37 2.32 -12.62
C SER A 1085 -8.34 2.91 -13.57
N PHE A 1086 -8.84 3.53 -14.64
CA PHE A 1086 -8.05 4.22 -15.65
C PHE A 1086 -8.77 5.48 -16.12
N ARG A 1087 -8.04 6.35 -16.84
CA ARG A 1087 -8.58 7.62 -17.36
C ARG A 1087 -8.80 7.51 -18.88
N PRO A 1088 -10.05 7.47 -19.38
CA PRO A 1088 -10.30 7.47 -20.83
C PRO A 1088 -9.87 8.78 -21.51
N ASP A 1089 -9.53 8.71 -22.81
CA ASP A 1089 -9.19 9.85 -23.67
C ASP A 1089 -10.27 10.96 -23.61
N LEU A 1090 -11.54 10.52 -23.55
CA LEU A 1090 -12.75 11.34 -23.48
C LEU A 1090 -13.61 10.89 -22.29
N VAL A 1091 -13.23 11.37 -21.10
CA VAL A 1091 -13.94 11.15 -19.82
C VAL A 1091 -15.45 11.36 -19.96
N GLY A 1092 -16.24 10.48 -19.33
CA GLY A 1092 -17.71 10.45 -19.40
C GLY A 1092 -18.28 9.91 -20.72
N HIS A 1093 -17.75 10.31 -21.88
CA HIS A 1093 -18.20 9.81 -23.19
C HIS A 1093 -17.80 8.36 -23.41
N ASP A 1094 -16.51 8.06 -23.33
CA ASP A 1094 -15.99 6.71 -23.60
C ASP A 1094 -16.41 5.71 -22.52
N GLU A 1095 -16.56 6.21 -21.29
CA GLU A 1095 -17.06 5.46 -20.15
C GLU A 1095 -18.51 4.99 -20.36
N PHE A 1096 -19.39 5.87 -20.84
CA PHE A 1096 -20.76 5.51 -21.22
C PHE A 1096 -20.78 4.42 -22.31
N ILE A 1097 -19.86 4.50 -23.29
CA ILE A 1097 -19.73 3.50 -24.35
C ILE A 1097 -19.23 2.15 -23.79
N CYS A 1098 -18.25 2.15 -22.88
CA CYS A 1098 -17.74 0.92 -22.28
C CYS A 1098 -18.81 0.18 -21.48
N ARG A 1099 -19.58 0.89 -20.62
CA ARG A 1099 -20.70 0.30 -19.86
C ARG A 1099 -21.79 -0.27 -20.77
N PHE A 1100 -22.02 0.31 -21.96
CA PHE A 1100 -22.98 -0.20 -22.93
C PHE A 1100 -22.59 -1.61 -23.46
N ALA A 1101 -21.30 -1.92 -23.61
CA ALA A 1101 -20.86 -3.29 -23.89
C ALA A 1101 -21.10 -4.22 -22.71
N GLU A 1102 -20.85 -3.76 -21.48
CA GLU A 1102 -20.98 -4.56 -20.25
C GLU A 1102 -22.44 -4.93 -19.96
N GLU A 1103 -23.38 -4.00 -20.11
CA GLU A 1103 -24.82 -4.23 -19.93
C GLU A 1103 -25.35 -5.28 -20.94
N ILE A 1104 -24.87 -5.23 -22.19
CA ILE A 1104 -25.22 -6.22 -23.22
C ILE A 1104 -24.55 -7.57 -22.94
N ALA A 1105 -23.29 -7.57 -22.51
CA ALA A 1105 -22.58 -8.79 -22.11
C ALA A 1105 -23.15 -9.43 -20.84
N PHE A 1106 -23.76 -8.65 -19.95
CA PHE A 1106 -24.51 -9.14 -18.79
C PHE A 1106 -25.80 -9.83 -19.26
N LYS A 1107 -26.64 -9.13 -20.04
CA LYS A 1107 -27.90 -9.70 -20.59
C LYS A 1107 -27.68 -10.96 -21.42
N LYS A 1108 -26.60 -11.01 -22.22
CA LYS A 1108 -26.23 -12.20 -23.00
C LYS A 1108 -25.80 -13.36 -22.09
N ARG A 1109 -25.02 -13.11 -21.03
CA ARG A 1109 -24.63 -14.14 -20.05
C ARG A 1109 -25.83 -14.67 -19.28
N GLN A 1110 -26.74 -13.78 -18.85
CA GLN A 1110 -27.99 -14.17 -18.18
C GLN A 1110 -28.83 -15.09 -19.07
N ALA A 1111 -29.09 -14.71 -20.33
CA ALA A 1111 -29.85 -15.55 -21.27
C ALA A 1111 -29.18 -16.90 -21.56
N GLN A 1112 -27.83 -16.98 -21.57
CA GLN A 1112 -27.11 -18.24 -21.70
C GLN A 1112 -27.21 -19.12 -20.44
N GLN A 1113 -27.26 -18.51 -19.25
CA GLN A 1113 -27.42 -19.20 -17.97
C GLN A 1113 -28.85 -19.75 -17.80
N GLU A 1114 -29.85 -18.98 -18.24
CA GLU A 1114 -31.25 -19.41 -18.35
C GLU A 1114 -31.40 -20.57 -19.35
N GLN A 1115 -30.76 -20.51 -20.54
CA GLN A 1115 -30.75 -21.60 -21.51
C GLN A 1115 -30.03 -22.88 -21.05
N GLN A 1116 -29.11 -22.78 -20.10
CA GLN A 1116 -28.48 -23.96 -19.46
C GLN A 1116 -29.37 -24.62 -18.40
N LEU A 1117 -30.37 -23.91 -17.86
CA LEU A 1117 -31.34 -24.42 -16.90
C LEU A 1117 -32.54 -25.13 -17.54
N GLU A 1118 -32.78 -24.95 -18.84
CA GLU A 1118 -33.92 -25.56 -19.56
C GLU A 1118 -33.64 -26.90 -20.26
N GLN A 1119 -32.43 -27.47 -20.14
CA GLN A 1119 -32.13 -28.81 -20.70
C GLN A 1119 -32.33 -29.93 -19.65
N PRO A 1120 -33.31 -30.83 -19.81
CA PRO A 1120 -33.49 -31.96 -18.90
C PRO A 1120 -32.43 -33.04 -19.14
N SER A 1121 -31.50 -33.19 -18.20
CA SER A 1121 -30.48 -34.24 -18.20
C SER A 1121 -31.12 -35.63 -18.21
N SER A 1122 -30.87 -36.42 -19.26
CA SER A 1122 -31.38 -37.78 -19.37
C SER A 1122 -30.29 -38.82 -19.13
N GLN A 1123 -30.60 -39.82 -18.28
CA GLN A 1123 -29.74 -40.95 -17.87
C GLN A 1123 -28.52 -40.52 -17.02
N SER A 1124 -28.14 -41.21 -15.93
CA SER A 1124 -28.50 -42.57 -15.49
C SER A 1124 -28.33 -42.77 -13.98
N SER A 1125 -29.16 -43.64 -13.39
CA SER A 1125 -28.86 -44.36 -12.13
C SER A 1125 -29.82 -45.54 -11.98
N LEU A 1126 -29.29 -46.75 -11.79
CA LEU A 1126 -30.13 -47.95 -11.57
C LEU A 1126 -30.57 -48.05 -10.10
N SER A 1127 -31.79 -48.52 -9.87
CA SER A 1127 -32.15 -49.20 -8.62
C SER A 1127 -33.24 -50.25 -8.89
N LEU A 1128 -33.19 -51.36 -8.14
CA LEU A 1128 -34.05 -52.54 -8.32
C LEU A 1128 -35.05 -52.69 -7.16
N SER A 1129 -36.07 -53.53 -7.40
CA SER A 1129 -36.88 -54.24 -6.39
C SER A 1129 -37.74 -53.45 -5.38
N SER A 1130 -39.01 -53.24 -5.78
CA SER A 1130 -40.23 -53.80 -5.15
C SER A 1130 -40.61 -53.53 -3.68
N GLY A 1131 -41.89 -53.14 -3.49
CA GLY A 1131 -42.63 -53.18 -2.21
C GLY A 1131 -43.39 -51.87 -1.95
N ALA A 1132 -44.71 -51.67 -2.02
CA ALA A 1132 -45.96 -52.44 -2.16
C ALA A 1132 -46.94 -51.97 -1.05
N MET A 1133 -48.22 -51.73 -1.40
CA MET A 1133 -49.32 -51.25 -0.53
C MET A 1133 -49.17 -49.78 -0.05
N SER A 1134 -50.05 -48.83 -0.39
CA SER A 1134 -51.49 -48.62 -0.04
C SER A 1134 -51.68 -48.03 1.38
N ASP A 1135 -52.58 -47.09 1.67
CA ASP A 1135 -53.88 -46.73 1.06
C ASP A 1135 -54.26 -45.22 1.17
N VAL A 1136 -55.16 -44.76 0.26
CA VAL A 1136 -56.41 -43.94 0.44
C VAL A 1136 -56.43 -42.87 1.57
N ALA A 1137 -56.85 -41.60 1.41
CA ALA A 1137 -57.89 -40.95 0.56
C ALA A 1137 -57.64 -39.41 0.41
N HIS A 1138 -58.43 -38.56 -0.27
CA HIS A 1138 -59.68 -38.69 -1.05
C HIS A 1138 -59.78 -37.52 -2.08
N LEU A 1139 -60.33 -37.80 -3.29
CA LEU A 1139 -61.14 -36.93 -4.18
C LEU A 1139 -61.28 -35.41 -3.81
N GLN A 1140 -60.95 -34.45 -4.69
CA GLN A 1140 -61.79 -34.08 -5.85
C GLN A 1140 -61.07 -33.25 -6.95
N GLN A 1141 -61.66 -33.25 -8.15
CA GLN A 1141 -61.34 -32.45 -9.37
C GLN A 1141 -62.12 -31.11 -9.38
N PRO A 1142 -61.90 -30.11 -10.28
CA PRO A 1142 -61.50 -30.29 -11.69
C PRO A 1142 -60.56 -29.25 -12.35
N GLU A 1143 -60.48 -29.43 -13.66
CA GLU A 1143 -59.61 -28.90 -14.71
C GLU A 1143 -59.59 -27.38 -14.97
N ARG A 1144 -58.42 -26.91 -15.49
CA ARG A 1144 -58.21 -26.08 -16.70
C ARG A 1144 -59.41 -25.24 -17.20
N SER A 1145 -59.22 -23.95 -17.53
CA SER A 1145 -58.71 -23.59 -18.87
C SER A 1145 -58.43 -22.08 -19.10
N THR A 1146 -57.62 -21.85 -20.13
CA THR A 1146 -57.13 -20.62 -20.77
C THR A 1146 -58.08 -19.43 -20.99
N THR A 1147 -57.58 -18.20 -20.82
CA THR A 1147 -57.67 -17.03 -21.75
C THR A 1147 -56.77 -15.91 -21.18
N SER A 1148 -55.78 -15.35 -21.89
CA SER A 1148 -55.78 -14.54 -23.14
C SER A 1148 -55.97 -13.02 -22.92
N VAL A 1149 -54.84 -12.32 -22.79
CA VAL A 1149 -54.51 -10.99 -23.37
C VAL A 1149 -55.65 -9.99 -23.63
N ALA A 1150 -55.64 -8.84 -22.92
CA ALA A 1150 -55.68 -7.50 -23.54
C ALA A 1150 -55.40 -6.35 -22.54
N SER A 1151 -54.74 -5.31 -23.07
CA SER A 1151 -54.46 -3.99 -22.50
C SER A 1151 -55.67 -3.19 -21.96
N PHE A 1152 -55.43 -2.15 -21.14
CA PHE A 1152 -55.77 -0.76 -21.53
C PHE A 1152 -55.00 0.33 -20.74
N ARG A 1153 -54.84 1.52 -21.35
CA ARG A 1153 -54.31 2.75 -20.73
C ARG A 1153 -55.44 3.75 -20.44
N ARG A 1154 -55.41 4.45 -19.30
CA ARG A 1154 -55.49 5.93 -19.10
C ARG A 1154 -55.98 6.32 -17.70
N GLY A 1155 -55.51 7.46 -17.22
CA GLY A 1155 -55.96 8.14 -15.99
C GLY A 1155 -54.86 9.05 -15.47
N ALA A 1156 -55.14 10.33 -15.24
CA ALA A 1156 -54.17 11.32 -14.77
C ALA A 1156 -54.88 12.43 -13.96
N SER A 1157 -54.06 13.22 -13.25
CA SER A 1157 -54.33 14.46 -12.48
C SER A 1157 -54.48 14.33 -10.95
N ASP A 1158 -54.01 15.39 -10.29
CA ASP A 1158 -54.40 15.93 -8.98
C ASP A 1158 -54.00 15.18 -7.69
N GLY A 1159 -52.68 15.07 -7.50
CA GLY A 1159 -51.92 15.83 -6.48
C GLY A 1159 -52.47 16.06 -5.06
N HIS A 1160 -51.62 15.74 -4.07
CA HIS A 1160 -51.35 16.63 -2.94
C HIS A 1160 -49.92 16.43 -2.42
N SER A 1161 -49.32 17.49 -1.87
CA SER A 1161 -47.98 17.47 -1.29
C SER A 1161 -47.99 17.18 0.22
N LEU A 1162 -46.90 16.60 0.73
CA LEU A 1162 -46.37 16.94 2.05
C LEU A 1162 -44.88 16.56 2.14
N VAL A 1163 -44.14 17.26 2.99
CA VAL A 1163 -42.67 17.18 3.12
C VAL A 1163 -42.30 16.53 4.46
N SER A 1164 -41.29 15.66 4.44
CA SER A 1164 -40.48 15.37 5.62
C SER A 1164 -39.03 15.11 5.19
N SER A 1165 -38.10 15.91 5.68
CA SER A 1165 -36.67 15.86 5.33
C SER A 1165 -35.84 15.08 6.35
N GLY A 1166 -34.75 14.47 5.87
CA GLY A 1166 -33.71 13.83 6.68
C GLY A 1166 -32.51 13.53 5.78
N PRO A 1167 -31.29 14.02 6.10
CA PRO A 1167 -30.19 14.03 5.12
C PRO A 1167 -29.44 12.69 5.06
N SER A 1168 -29.61 11.92 3.98
CA SER A 1168 -28.59 10.97 3.56
C SER A 1168 -27.51 11.73 2.77
N SER A 1169 -26.26 11.65 3.21
CA SER A 1169 -25.13 12.28 2.53
C SER A 1169 -25.01 11.76 1.10
N SER A 1170 -25.04 12.68 0.13
CA SER A 1170 -24.86 12.33 -1.28
C SER A 1170 -23.39 12.01 -1.55
N LEU A 1171 -23.03 10.72 -1.46
CA LEU A 1171 -21.95 10.24 -2.32
C LEU A 1171 -22.39 10.47 -3.76
N ALA A 1172 -21.78 11.46 -4.42
CA ALA A 1172 -21.81 11.49 -5.86
C ALA A 1172 -21.11 10.22 -6.34
N GLU A 1173 -21.82 9.35 -7.08
CA GLU A 1173 -21.24 8.15 -7.66
C GLU A 1173 -20.23 8.54 -8.75
N GLN A 1174 -19.01 8.87 -8.32
CA GLN A 1174 -17.80 8.91 -9.14
C GLN A 1174 -17.45 7.49 -9.59
N THR A 1175 -18.34 6.95 -10.41
CA THR A 1175 -18.03 5.89 -11.34
C THR A 1175 -16.80 6.34 -12.14
N GLN A 1176 -15.77 5.51 -12.11
CA GLN A 1176 -14.57 5.63 -12.90
C GLN A 1176 -14.52 4.41 -13.82
N SER A 1177 -13.96 4.56 -15.02
CA SER A 1177 -13.75 3.41 -15.89
C SER A 1177 -12.73 2.44 -15.27
N THR A 1178 -13.11 1.16 -15.15
CA THR A 1178 -12.30 0.10 -14.56
C THR A 1178 -12.03 -1.05 -15.52
N LEU A 1179 -10.95 -1.80 -15.28
CA LEU A 1179 -10.61 -3.04 -16.01
C LEU A 1179 -10.44 -4.18 -15.00
N ASP A 1180 -11.07 -5.33 -15.23
CA ASP A 1180 -10.89 -6.53 -14.40
C ASP A 1180 -9.43 -7.05 -14.52
N ILE A 1181 -8.70 -7.07 -13.40
CA ILE A 1181 -7.32 -7.56 -13.30
C ILE A 1181 -7.22 -8.93 -12.60
N SER A 1182 -8.29 -9.40 -11.95
CA SER A 1182 -8.42 -10.79 -11.48
C SER A 1182 -9.54 -11.55 -12.19
N LYS A 1183 -9.52 -12.89 -12.06
CA LYS A 1183 -10.75 -13.67 -12.18
C LYS A 1183 -11.70 -13.31 -11.03
N SER A 1184 -13.00 -13.36 -11.27
CA SER A 1184 -14.01 -13.14 -10.23
C SER A 1184 -14.18 -14.37 -9.32
N VAL A 1185 -14.51 -14.13 -8.05
CA VAL A 1185 -14.97 -15.16 -7.09
C VAL A 1185 -16.46 -14.96 -6.83
N SER A 1186 -17.25 -16.03 -6.89
CA SER A 1186 -18.67 -16.05 -6.51
C SER A 1186 -18.81 -16.42 -5.03
N TYR A 1187 -19.20 -15.48 -4.19
CA TYR A 1187 -19.40 -15.65 -2.75
C TYR A 1187 -20.90 -15.68 -2.44
N TYR A 1188 -21.38 -16.69 -1.73
CA TYR A 1188 -22.80 -16.94 -1.50
C TYR A 1188 -23.22 -16.53 -0.10
N VAL A 1189 -24.31 -15.77 -0.01
CA VAL A 1189 -24.83 -15.19 1.22
C VAL A 1189 -26.31 -15.56 1.39
N SER A 1190 -26.71 -15.89 2.62
CA SER A 1190 -28.05 -16.36 2.99
C SER A 1190 -28.65 -15.41 4.03
N ARG A 1191 -29.88 -14.93 3.83
CA ARG A 1191 -30.56 -14.11 4.84
C ARG A 1191 -31.22 -15.00 5.89
N ARG A 1192 -30.72 -14.92 7.12
CA ARG A 1192 -31.30 -15.64 8.26
C ARG A 1192 -32.73 -15.16 8.51
N ASN A 1193 -33.70 -16.07 8.44
CA ASN A 1193 -35.10 -15.77 8.73
C ASN A 1193 -35.26 -15.32 10.20
N ILE A 1194 -35.92 -14.18 10.42
CA ILE A 1194 -36.26 -13.70 11.76
C ILE A 1194 -37.49 -14.48 12.25
N PHE A 1195 -37.25 -15.61 12.91
CA PHE A 1195 -38.24 -16.33 13.70
C PHE A 1195 -37.65 -16.71 15.06
N LEU A 1196 -37.67 -15.75 15.98
CA LEU A 1196 -37.68 -15.91 17.43
C LEU A 1196 -38.22 -14.63 18.08
#